data_AF-A0A8S1JXT3-F1
#
_entry.id   AF-A0A8S1JXT3-F1
#
_cell.length_a   1.000
_cell.length_b   1.000
_cell.length_c   1.000
_cell.angle_alpha   90.00
_cell.angle_beta   90.00
_cell.angle_gamma   90.00
#
_symmetry.space_group_name_H-M   'P 1'
#
loop_
_entity.id
_entity.type
_entity.pdbx_description
1 polymer ?
#
loop_
_entity_poly.entity_id
_entity_poly.type
_entity_poly.pdbx_seq_one_letter_code
_entity_poly.pdbx_strand_id
1 'polypeptide(L)'
;MRPQTAKPKLATNEYTKEIEFLKQQKLIAYGGDPSNLPQIFQKNPAFLVLDELQAELFNARCHDTGETVSIERAKIFKEEFNKINSKKFPDVLNLYSMRLGVTTLIALANQKPIQTTINLADNTLGDYAVHAIKTLLANSQIKNLNLASNMISHIGLGQIIDDLCKNQTLKSLDLGVLDGSIRKNALGFEGAKHIAQLLLSNKKIETLKLQDNVITTAGGEFIGQALKTNQSIKHLKIAENDLKIAGIETILINGQNLESLDLSKNNIRPTIKFQEYLMNNRTLKRLNLEFNDLGPKGVEYLANGIIQQQSGLISLNLRGNQIRDEGLQVLSAAIYESESLQELDISLNDITPDGIRYLADVLPNSQIKILNLSKNLLGDESMIMLCNNRIMEKLDVSSSRVADQGFMTFITFIGESTNFTHLKANDNYISEKVEKLILEIIEKNQAIIDLQVTGNRLSLCCLNRIQKILHRNQKILEEKEPSKIRTEIYRLKYEQKKIQIAKDKLSQQEKEILQIEDKKSQVIVEMERIKQQEQSKRAGLQERITDLLNQIEKKKKIIEDKQADFERAKQLKQQELDTQKNDYQVVYQKRKELEQEYERLQKELDTQEQKFKDEQQKLEDAIAEKKAKGEEIEKQTAQLREELMKLQKQQFEQNNQAEKEQQIQQQQQVINEKEEKAENEKQPDQQDQNAEKLKPKKSTKKGKKKK
;
A
#
# COMPACT_ATOMS: atom_id res chain seq x y z
N MET A 1 59.43 73.03 -58.70
CA MET A 1 57.97 73.27 -58.77
C MET A 1 57.25 72.16 -58.00
N ARG A 2 56.21 72.52 -57.24
CA ARG A 2 55.31 71.68 -56.40
C ARG A 2 54.65 70.49 -57.18
N PRO A 3 53.82 69.60 -56.57
CA PRO A 3 53.50 69.32 -55.14
C PRO A 3 53.52 67.81 -54.77
N GLN A 4 53.73 67.41 -53.50
CA GLN A 4 52.69 67.01 -52.53
C GLN A 4 51.42 66.32 -53.10
N THR A 5 51.23 65.04 -52.81
CA THR A 5 49.89 64.46 -52.58
C THR A 5 49.88 63.65 -51.30
N ALA A 6 49.04 64.10 -50.37
CA ALA A 6 48.69 63.41 -49.15
C ALA A 6 47.89 62.14 -49.46
N LYS A 7 48.11 61.07 -48.69
CA LYS A 7 47.12 60.00 -48.50
C LYS A 7 46.92 59.73 -47.01
N PRO A 8 45.69 59.41 -46.58
CA PRO A 8 45.27 59.56 -45.19
C PRO A 8 45.69 58.34 -44.35
N LYS A 9 46.15 58.63 -43.13
CA LYS A 9 46.07 57.70 -41.99
C LYS A 9 44.60 57.52 -41.66
N LEU A 10 44.02 56.33 -41.88
CA LEU A 10 42.77 55.84 -41.26
C LEU A 10 42.48 54.42 -41.79
N ALA A 11 43.11 53.39 -41.23
CA ALA A 11 42.69 51.98 -41.40
C ALA A 11 43.32 51.02 -40.36
N THR A 12 44.06 51.51 -39.37
CA THR A 12 44.79 50.65 -38.43
C THR A 12 43.94 50.12 -37.28
N ASN A 13 42.67 50.48 -37.17
CA ASN A 13 41.78 49.99 -36.10
C ASN A 13 40.80 48.92 -36.58
N GLU A 14 40.31 48.99 -37.82
CA GLU A 14 39.46 47.95 -38.40
C GLU A 14 40.28 46.74 -38.83
N TYR A 15 41.44 46.93 -39.45
CA TYR A 15 42.30 45.82 -39.86
C TYR A 15 42.83 45.01 -38.66
N THR A 16 43.11 45.67 -37.53
CA THR A 16 43.52 45.00 -36.29
C THR A 16 42.35 44.25 -35.64
N LYS A 17 41.14 44.83 -35.66
CA LYS A 17 39.91 44.16 -35.19
C LYS A 17 39.51 42.99 -36.08
N GLU A 18 39.69 43.10 -37.39
CA GLU A 18 39.38 42.06 -38.37
C GLU A 18 40.40 40.91 -38.30
N ILE A 19 41.67 41.21 -38.03
CA ILE A 19 42.69 40.19 -37.71
C ILE A 19 42.39 39.52 -36.36
N GLU A 20 41.96 40.26 -35.32
CA GLU A 20 41.52 39.67 -34.04
C GLU A 20 40.27 38.80 -34.21
N PHE A 21 39.31 39.25 -35.00
CA PHE A 21 38.07 38.53 -35.31
C PHE A 21 38.33 37.27 -36.15
N LEU A 22 39.22 37.34 -37.14
CA LEU A 22 39.65 36.17 -37.92
C LEU A 22 40.52 35.22 -37.10
N LYS A 23 41.31 35.72 -36.14
CA LYS A 23 42.02 34.89 -35.15
C LYS A 23 41.03 34.19 -34.22
N GLN A 24 39.99 34.88 -33.74
CA GLN A 24 38.90 34.28 -32.94
C GLN A 24 38.13 33.24 -33.73
N GLN A 25 37.74 33.51 -34.98
CA GLN A 25 37.06 32.54 -35.84
C GLN A 25 37.93 31.31 -36.16
N LYS A 26 39.24 31.50 -36.40
CA LYS A 26 40.18 30.36 -36.54
C LYS A 26 40.37 29.59 -35.24
N LEU A 27 40.27 30.23 -34.08
CA LEU A 27 40.34 29.58 -32.78
C LEU A 27 39.11 28.70 -32.50
N ILE A 28 37.93 29.20 -32.89
CA ILE A 28 36.63 28.51 -32.79
C ILE A 28 36.58 27.27 -33.71
N ALA A 29 37.35 27.25 -34.80
CA ALA A 29 37.46 26.07 -35.67
C ALA A 29 38.24 24.88 -35.05
N TYR A 30 38.93 25.07 -33.92
CA TYR A 30 39.81 24.06 -33.30
C TYR A 30 39.45 23.66 -31.85
N GLY A 31 38.35 24.15 -31.27
CA GLY A 31 37.96 23.89 -29.87
C GLY A 31 36.45 23.92 -29.70
N GLY A 32 35.93 23.17 -28.71
CA GLY A 32 34.49 23.04 -28.45
C GLY A 32 33.79 24.36 -28.11
N ASP A 33 32.47 24.32 -27.97
CA ASP A 33 31.61 25.51 -27.81
C ASP A 33 32.10 26.43 -26.66
N PRO A 34 32.72 27.58 -26.99
CA PRO A 34 33.34 28.46 -26.00
C PRO A 34 32.31 29.27 -25.19
N SER A 35 31.02 29.18 -25.53
CA SER A 35 29.94 29.88 -24.83
C SER A 35 29.72 29.39 -23.39
N ASN A 36 30.17 28.18 -23.05
CA ASN A 36 30.05 27.60 -21.71
C ASN A 36 31.18 27.99 -20.72
N LEU A 37 32.24 28.67 -21.16
CA LEU A 37 33.33 29.07 -20.27
C LEU A 37 33.02 30.38 -19.51
N PRO A 38 33.44 30.53 -18.23
CA PRO A 38 33.41 31.83 -17.55
C PRO A 38 34.06 32.96 -18.35
N GLN A 39 33.47 34.16 -18.31
CA GLN A 39 33.93 35.34 -19.09
C GLN A 39 35.41 35.69 -18.89
N ILE A 40 35.94 35.41 -17.70
CA ILE A 40 37.36 35.57 -17.37
C ILE A 40 38.26 34.74 -18.30
N PHE A 41 37.87 33.50 -18.62
CA PHE A 41 38.66 32.61 -19.48
C PHE A 41 38.47 32.92 -20.96
N GLN A 42 37.30 33.42 -21.37
CA GLN A 42 37.03 33.77 -22.76
C GLN A 42 37.95 34.87 -23.32
N LYS A 43 38.56 35.69 -22.44
CA LYS A 43 39.48 36.77 -22.84
C LYS A 43 40.85 36.28 -23.30
N ASN A 44 41.28 35.08 -22.90
CA ASN A 44 42.58 34.55 -23.29
C ASN A 44 42.40 33.35 -24.24
N PRO A 45 42.96 33.41 -25.46
CA PRO A 45 42.79 32.37 -26.46
C PRO A 45 43.30 30.98 -26.03
N ALA A 46 44.19 30.90 -25.03
CA ALA A 46 44.66 29.62 -24.50
C ALA A 46 43.54 28.78 -23.87
N PHE A 47 42.49 29.39 -23.30
CA PHE A 47 41.42 28.62 -22.64
C PHE A 47 40.29 28.20 -23.57
N LEU A 48 40.15 28.88 -24.72
CA LEU A 48 39.11 28.57 -25.71
C LEU A 48 39.27 27.20 -26.37
N VAL A 49 40.43 26.55 -26.22
CA VAL A 49 40.64 25.17 -26.68
C VAL A 49 40.24 24.13 -25.64
N LEU A 50 39.96 24.52 -24.39
CA LEU A 50 39.68 23.65 -23.24
C LEU A 50 38.18 23.64 -22.89
N ASP A 51 37.69 22.56 -22.29
CA ASP A 51 36.39 22.60 -21.59
C ASP A 51 36.48 23.30 -20.23
N GLU A 52 35.36 23.51 -19.55
CA GLU A 52 35.30 24.27 -18.29
C GLU A 52 36.23 23.71 -17.20
N LEU A 53 36.13 22.40 -16.93
CA LEU A 53 36.98 21.74 -15.96
C LEU A 53 38.45 21.80 -16.37
N GLN A 54 38.76 21.51 -17.64
CA GLN A 54 40.13 21.59 -18.15
C GLN A 54 40.70 23.00 -18.05
N ALA A 55 39.91 24.03 -18.33
CA ALA A 55 40.35 25.42 -18.27
C ALA A 55 40.71 25.82 -16.84
N GLU A 56 39.87 25.48 -15.86
CA GLU A 56 40.15 25.75 -14.45
C GLU A 56 41.37 24.99 -13.94
N LEU A 57 41.46 23.70 -14.23
CA LEU A 57 42.60 22.88 -13.82
C LEU A 57 43.89 23.36 -14.49
N PHE A 58 43.86 23.72 -15.78
CA PHE A 58 45.03 24.22 -16.49
C PHE A 58 45.49 25.58 -15.95
N ASN A 59 44.55 26.50 -15.68
CA ASN A 59 44.88 27.80 -15.10
C ASN A 59 45.52 27.65 -13.72
N ALA A 60 44.91 26.84 -12.87
CA ALA A 60 45.41 26.57 -11.53
C ALA A 60 46.76 25.84 -11.56
N ARG A 61 46.97 24.91 -12.51
CA ARG A 61 48.25 24.24 -12.69
C ARG A 61 49.35 25.22 -13.08
N CYS A 62 49.07 26.15 -14.01
CA CYS A 62 50.04 27.18 -14.39
C CYS A 62 50.44 28.04 -13.19
N HIS A 63 49.51 28.33 -12.28
CA HIS A 63 49.81 29.01 -11.02
C HIS A 63 50.70 28.16 -10.11
N ASP A 64 50.38 26.88 -9.94
CA ASP A 64 51.16 25.95 -9.09
C ASP A 64 52.59 25.74 -9.61
N THR A 65 52.79 25.68 -10.93
CA THR A 65 54.11 25.42 -11.54
C THR A 65 54.89 26.69 -11.87
N GLY A 66 54.28 27.87 -11.77
CA GLY A 66 54.87 29.15 -12.21
C GLY A 66 54.99 29.26 -13.74
N GLU A 67 54.28 28.41 -14.48
CA GLU A 67 54.31 28.38 -15.93
C GLU A 67 53.43 29.48 -16.55
N THR A 68 53.88 30.06 -17.67
CA THR A 68 53.08 31.05 -18.40
C THR A 68 51.95 30.38 -19.19
N VAL A 69 50.76 30.98 -19.14
CA VAL A 69 49.60 30.54 -19.93
C VAL A 69 49.86 30.80 -21.43
N SER A 70 49.95 29.73 -22.23
CA SER A 70 50.06 29.80 -23.70
C SER A 70 49.13 28.80 -24.38
N ILE A 71 48.80 29.06 -25.65
CA ILE A 71 47.91 28.20 -26.44
C ILE A 71 48.55 26.81 -26.66
N GLU A 72 49.85 26.76 -26.92
CA GLU A 72 50.59 25.50 -27.11
C GLU A 72 50.52 24.63 -25.86
N ARG A 73 50.73 25.23 -24.67
CA ARG A 73 50.68 24.50 -23.40
C ARG A 73 49.27 24.03 -23.06
N ALA A 74 48.26 24.84 -23.36
CA ALA A 74 46.85 24.43 -23.19
C ALA A 74 46.52 23.23 -24.10
N LYS A 75 46.99 23.21 -25.34
CA LYS A 75 46.83 22.07 -26.26
C LYS A 75 47.53 20.81 -25.73
N ILE A 76 48.78 20.92 -25.28
CA ILE A 76 49.52 19.79 -24.68
C ILE A 76 48.77 19.25 -23.45
N PHE A 77 48.34 20.14 -22.54
CA PHE A 77 47.57 19.74 -21.37
C PHE A 77 46.28 19.00 -21.76
N LYS A 78 45.55 19.51 -22.76
CA LYS A 78 44.33 18.87 -23.28
C LYS A 78 44.62 17.47 -23.84
N GLU A 79 45.69 17.31 -24.61
CA GLU A 79 46.07 16.03 -25.18
C GLU A 79 46.46 15.02 -24.10
N GLU A 80 47.27 15.42 -23.12
CA GLU A 80 47.62 14.59 -21.97
C GLU A 80 46.38 14.20 -21.16
N PHE A 81 45.52 15.18 -20.85
CA PHE A 81 44.28 14.96 -20.10
C PHE A 81 43.36 13.96 -20.81
N ASN A 82 43.10 14.13 -22.11
CA ASN A 82 42.21 13.24 -22.87
C ASN A 82 42.83 11.86 -23.10
N LYS A 83 44.16 11.77 -23.17
CA LYS A 83 44.86 10.49 -23.29
C LYS A 83 44.66 9.62 -22.04
N ILE A 84 44.72 10.22 -20.85
CA ILE A 84 44.56 9.49 -19.59
C ILE A 84 43.10 9.37 -19.14
N ASN A 85 42.22 10.27 -19.58
CA ASN A 85 40.78 10.25 -19.32
C ASN A 85 40.01 9.73 -20.53
N SER A 86 39.77 8.41 -20.55
CA SER A 86 38.99 7.79 -21.61
C SER A 86 37.50 8.04 -21.42
N LYS A 87 36.80 8.42 -22.50
CA LYS A 87 35.32 8.44 -22.54
C LYS A 87 34.68 7.08 -22.24
N LYS A 88 35.44 5.97 -22.27
CA LYS A 88 34.96 4.64 -21.87
C LYS A 88 34.69 4.53 -20.37
N PHE A 89 35.31 5.37 -19.54
CA PHE A 89 35.20 5.33 -18.07
C PHE A 89 34.78 6.69 -17.52
N PRO A 90 33.53 7.12 -17.75
CA PRO A 90 33.07 8.47 -17.38
C PRO A 90 33.08 8.73 -15.86
N ASP A 91 33.01 7.68 -15.05
CA ASP A 91 33.00 7.77 -13.58
C ASP A 91 34.40 7.93 -12.95
N VAL A 92 35.45 7.92 -13.77
CA VAL A 92 36.85 8.02 -13.33
C VAL A 92 37.43 9.33 -13.82
N LEU A 93 37.86 10.18 -12.89
CA LEU A 93 38.69 11.34 -13.17
C LEU A 93 40.14 11.00 -12.84
N ASN A 94 40.93 10.80 -13.88
CA ASN A 94 42.35 10.48 -13.80
C ASN A 94 43.21 11.72 -14.03
N LEU A 95 43.95 12.12 -13.00
CA LEU A 95 44.84 13.27 -12.98
C LEU A 95 46.26 12.85 -12.61
N TYR A 96 46.61 11.62 -12.94
CA TYR A 96 47.92 11.03 -12.66
C TYR A 96 49.07 11.82 -13.28
N SER A 97 50.07 12.15 -12.46
CA SER A 97 51.34 12.76 -12.89
C SER A 97 51.19 14.00 -13.79
N MET A 98 50.15 14.80 -13.55
CA MET A 98 49.88 16.02 -14.32
C MET A 98 50.59 17.27 -13.77
N ARG A 99 51.42 17.11 -12.72
CA ARG A 99 52.13 18.17 -11.99
C ARG A 99 51.15 19.15 -11.32
N LEU A 100 50.12 18.62 -10.70
CA LEU A 100 49.11 19.41 -10.00
C LEU A 100 49.61 19.80 -8.60
N GLY A 101 49.32 21.03 -8.17
CA GLY A 101 49.59 21.50 -6.82
C GLY A 101 48.32 21.85 -6.06
N VAL A 102 48.49 22.64 -5.01
CA VAL A 102 47.42 23.03 -4.08
C VAL A 102 46.32 23.81 -4.79
N THR A 103 46.68 24.79 -5.63
CA THR A 103 45.70 25.64 -6.33
C THR A 103 44.80 24.81 -7.23
N THR A 104 45.39 23.83 -7.92
CA THR A 104 44.64 22.95 -8.81
C THR A 104 43.66 22.07 -8.05
N LEU A 105 44.07 21.58 -6.87
CA LEU A 105 43.18 20.76 -6.07
C LEU A 105 42.00 21.58 -5.49
N ILE A 106 42.24 22.84 -5.13
CA ILE A 106 41.18 23.77 -4.71
C ILE A 106 40.18 23.97 -5.85
N ALA A 107 40.66 24.24 -7.06
CA ALA A 107 39.78 24.37 -8.24
C ALA A 107 38.94 23.11 -8.45
N LEU A 108 39.56 21.93 -8.38
CA LEU A 108 38.85 20.65 -8.48
C LEU A 108 37.79 20.48 -7.39
N ALA A 109 38.12 20.82 -6.14
CA ALA A 109 37.21 20.67 -5.01
C ALA A 109 35.97 21.57 -5.15
N ASN A 110 36.14 22.79 -5.67
CA ASN A 110 35.06 23.74 -5.86
C ASN A 110 34.06 23.33 -6.95
N GLN A 111 34.54 22.62 -7.97
CA GLN A 111 33.72 22.10 -9.07
C GLN A 111 32.80 20.94 -8.65
N LYS A 112 32.94 20.41 -7.42
CA LYS A 112 32.18 19.26 -6.90
C LYS A 112 32.14 18.10 -7.91
N PRO A 113 33.26 17.36 -8.07
CA PRO A 113 33.38 16.35 -9.10
C PRO A 113 32.22 15.34 -9.00
N ILE A 114 31.62 15.05 -10.15
CA ILE A 114 30.54 14.06 -10.28
C ILE A 114 31.08 12.62 -10.31
N GLN A 115 32.39 12.47 -10.54
CA GLN A 115 33.06 11.19 -10.65
C GLN A 115 33.16 10.46 -9.31
N THR A 116 32.94 9.16 -9.33
CA THR A 116 33.03 8.31 -8.14
C THR A 116 34.47 7.94 -7.80
N THR A 117 35.37 8.01 -8.78
CA THR A 117 36.79 7.68 -8.63
C THR A 117 37.63 8.86 -9.04
N ILE A 118 38.50 9.32 -8.13
CA ILE A 118 39.45 10.40 -8.40
C ILE A 118 40.86 9.85 -8.18
N ASN A 119 41.67 9.92 -9.24
CA ASN A 119 43.08 9.54 -9.17
C ASN A 119 43.97 10.79 -9.26
N LEU A 120 44.55 11.18 -8.12
CA LEU A 120 45.47 12.31 -7.99
C LEU A 120 46.92 11.84 -7.78
N ALA A 121 47.23 10.57 -8.07
CA ALA A 121 48.54 10.04 -7.76
C ALA A 121 49.68 10.73 -8.52
N ASP A 122 50.85 10.76 -7.88
CA ASP A 122 52.09 11.31 -8.42
C ASP A 122 52.04 12.82 -8.75
N ASN A 123 51.47 13.63 -7.86
CA ASN A 123 51.38 15.09 -7.98
C ASN A 123 52.05 15.83 -6.81
N THR A 124 52.17 17.16 -6.89
CA THR A 124 52.87 17.99 -5.90
C THR A 124 51.90 18.64 -4.92
N LEU A 125 51.00 17.85 -4.33
CA LEU A 125 49.98 18.35 -3.42
C LEU A 125 50.56 18.77 -2.05
N GLY A 126 51.35 17.90 -1.43
CA GLY A 126 51.90 18.10 -0.10
C GLY A 126 50.86 18.24 1.02
N ASP A 127 51.32 18.53 2.23
CA ASP A 127 50.45 18.67 3.41
C ASP A 127 49.50 19.87 3.31
N TYR A 128 49.86 20.92 2.58
CA TYR A 128 49.01 22.11 2.45
C TYR A 128 47.74 21.86 1.62
N ALA A 129 47.80 20.96 0.63
CA ALA A 129 46.65 20.60 -0.20
C ALA A 129 45.56 19.82 0.55
N VAL A 130 45.87 19.32 1.74
CA VAL A 130 44.96 18.52 2.56
C VAL A 130 43.64 19.25 2.89
N HIS A 131 43.67 20.58 3.00
CA HIS A 131 42.45 21.38 3.17
C HIS A 131 41.49 21.26 1.98
N ALA A 132 42.02 21.17 0.75
CA ALA A 132 41.21 20.92 -0.43
C ALA A 132 40.74 19.45 -0.50
N ILE A 133 41.57 18.50 -0.03
CA ILE A 133 41.17 17.09 0.13
C ILE A 133 39.99 16.97 1.08
N LYS A 134 39.97 17.71 2.20
CA LYS A 134 38.83 17.77 3.11
C LYS A 134 37.54 18.16 2.40
N THR A 135 37.59 19.19 1.56
CA THR A 135 36.44 19.63 0.76
C THR A 135 36.00 18.55 -0.24
N LEU A 136 36.95 17.84 -0.86
CA LEU A 136 36.65 16.69 -1.70
C LEU A 136 35.98 15.56 -0.91
N LEU A 137 36.47 15.22 0.28
CA LEU A 137 35.91 14.18 1.14
C LEU A 137 34.50 14.50 1.63
N ALA A 138 34.10 15.77 1.68
CA ALA A 138 32.73 16.17 1.96
C ALA A 138 31.76 15.84 0.80
N ASN A 139 32.28 15.55 -0.41
CA ASN A 139 31.46 15.13 -1.54
C ASN A 139 31.04 13.67 -1.40
N SER A 140 29.73 13.45 -1.33
CA SER A 140 29.14 12.13 -1.10
C SER A 140 29.20 11.18 -2.31
N GLN A 141 29.65 11.63 -3.48
CA GLN A 141 29.74 10.77 -4.66
C GLN A 141 31.06 9.98 -4.73
N ILE A 142 32.12 10.49 -4.09
CA ILE A 142 33.45 9.88 -4.17
C ILE A 142 33.47 8.58 -3.35
N LYS A 143 33.81 7.50 -4.04
CA LYS A 143 33.99 6.14 -3.50
C LYS A 143 35.46 5.72 -3.50
N ASN A 144 36.25 6.19 -4.44
CA ASN A 144 37.67 5.83 -4.56
C ASN A 144 38.51 7.09 -4.68
N LEU A 145 39.46 7.25 -3.75
CA LEU A 145 40.37 8.38 -3.74
C LEU A 145 41.81 7.87 -3.72
N ASN A 146 42.57 8.22 -4.75
CA ASN A 146 43.98 7.88 -4.83
C ASN A 146 44.84 9.13 -4.66
N LEU A 147 45.59 9.15 -3.56
CA LEU A 147 46.54 10.18 -3.14
C LEU A 147 47.98 9.64 -3.09
N ALA A 148 48.25 8.51 -3.76
CA ALA A 148 49.57 7.92 -3.75
C ALA A 148 50.64 8.87 -4.31
N SER A 149 51.83 8.88 -3.72
CA SER A 149 52.94 9.73 -4.16
C SER A 149 52.58 11.22 -4.28
N ASN A 150 52.19 11.86 -3.18
CA ASN A 150 51.81 13.27 -3.16
C ASN A 150 52.59 14.12 -2.15
N MET A 151 53.69 13.60 -1.60
CA MET A 151 54.45 14.24 -0.52
C MET A 151 53.60 14.57 0.72
N ILE A 152 52.57 13.75 0.97
CA ILE A 152 51.73 13.87 2.17
C ILE A 152 52.46 13.16 3.31
N SER A 153 52.68 13.89 4.40
CA SER A 153 53.27 13.38 5.63
C SER A 153 52.20 13.02 6.66
N HIS A 154 52.62 12.52 7.82
CA HIS A 154 51.74 12.33 8.97
C HIS A 154 51.04 13.62 9.42
N ILE A 155 51.63 14.80 9.22
CA ILE A 155 51.03 16.09 9.60
C ILE A 155 49.80 16.34 8.72
N GLY A 156 49.94 16.18 7.41
CA GLY A 156 48.84 16.27 6.47
C GLY A 156 47.75 15.24 6.78
N LEU A 157 48.13 13.96 6.96
CA LEU A 157 47.14 12.94 7.31
C LEU A 157 46.39 13.25 8.62
N GLY A 158 47.10 13.76 9.64
CA GLY A 158 46.50 14.16 10.91
C GLY A 158 45.45 15.26 10.77
N GLN A 159 45.57 16.15 9.79
CA GLN A 159 44.59 17.23 9.54
C GLN A 159 43.28 16.73 8.89
N ILE A 160 43.30 15.63 8.13
CA ILE A 160 42.08 15.05 7.50
C ILE A 160 41.54 13.82 8.21
N ILE A 161 42.18 13.35 9.27
CA ILE A 161 41.81 12.06 9.86
C ILE A 161 40.38 12.02 10.37
N ASP A 162 39.91 13.12 10.98
CA ASP A 162 38.55 13.23 11.49
C ASP A 162 37.50 13.22 10.36
N ASP A 163 37.83 13.85 9.23
CA ASP A 163 36.97 13.86 8.04
C ASP A 163 36.89 12.47 7.42
N LEU A 164 38.02 11.75 7.33
CA LEU A 164 38.07 10.35 6.91
C LEU A 164 37.30 9.42 7.86
N CYS A 165 37.40 9.65 9.18
CA CYS A 165 36.67 8.88 10.19
C CYS A 165 35.14 9.04 10.04
N LYS A 166 34.68 10.26 9.71
CA LYS A 166 33.25 10.58 9.54
C LYS A 166 32.71 10.22 8.17
N ASN A 167 33.57 10.13 7.15
CA ASN A 167 33.15 9.89 5.78
C ASN A 167 32.40 8.54 5.63
N GLN A 168 31.23 8.59 4.97
CA GLN A 168 30.34 7.43 4.83
C GLN A 168 30.33 6.80 3.41
N THR A 169 31.06 7.40 2.47
CA THR A 169 30.91 7.11 1.03
C THR A 169 32.15 6.45 0.44
N LEU A 170 33.33 6.79 0.99
CA LEU A 170 34.62 6.28 0.55
C LEU A 170 34.75 4.78 0.86
N LYS A 171 35.08 4.02 -0.17
CA LYS A 171 35.31 2.58 -0.17
C LYS A 171 36.79 2.23 -0.34
N SER A 172 37.53 3.05 -1.07
CA SER A 172 38.96 2.83 -1.32
C SER A 172 39.76 4.09 -1.09
N LEU A 173 40.82 3.97 -0.30
CA LEU A 173 41.79 5.02 -0.04
C LEU A 173 43.20 4.51 -0.35
N ASP A 174 43.89 5.21 -1.24
CA ASP A 174 45.29 4.93 -1.59
C ASP A 174 46.17 6.08 -1.10
N LEU A 175 47.01 5.80 -0.11
CA LEU A 175 48.02 6.71 0.44
C LEU A 175 49.43 6.18 0.20
N GLY A 176 49.56 5.14 -0.64
CA GLY A 176 50.83 4.49 -0.91
C GLY A 176 51.84 5.38 -1.63
N VAL A 177 52.99 4.81 -1.94
CA VAL A 177 53.95 5.38 -2.87
C VAL A 177 54.05 4.48 -4.10
N LEU A 178 54.16 5.11 -5.25
CA LEU A 178 54.33 4.44 -6.53
C LEU A 178 55.81 4.22 -6.82
N ASP A 179 56.12 3.06 -7.38
CA ASP A 179 57.47 2.68 -7.79
C ASP A 179 58.11 3.76 -8.68
N GLY A 180 59.32 4.18 -8.29
CA GLY A 180 60.09 5.19 -9.02
C GLY A 180 59.61 6.63 -8.86
N SER A 181 58.54 6.88 -8.11
CA SER A 181 58.10 8.26 -7.83
C SER A 181 59.06 8.95 -6.87
N ILE A 182 59.43 10.19 -7.21
CA ILE A 182 60.20 11.09 -6.35
C ILE A 182 59.32 11.80 -5.30
N ARG A 183 57.99 11.74 -5.43
CA ARG A 183 57.01 12.46 -4.59
C ARG A 183 56.50 11.58 -3.44
N LYS A 184 57.39 10.95 -2.71
CA LYS A 184 57.02 9.95 -1.70
C LYS A 184 56.15 10.54 -0.58
N ASN A 185 55.07 9.84 -0.24
CA ASN A 185 54.36 10.07 1.02
C ASN A 185 55.24 9.57 2.17
N ALA A 186 55.12 10.20 3.33
CA ALA A 186 55.97 9.94 4.49
C ALA A 186 55.13 9.92 5.77
N LEU A 187 54.28 8.90 5.88
CA LEU A 187 53.41 8.73 7.04
C LEU A 187 54.20 8.32 8.29
N GLY A 188 55.15 7.39 8.16
CA GLY A 188 55.95 6.93 9.29
C GLY A 188 55.11 6.36 10.44
N PHE A 189 55.69 6.37 11.64
CA PHE A 189 55.03 5.86 12.85
C PHE A 189 53.81 6.68 13.27
N GLU A 190 53.91 8.02 13.29
CA GLU A 190 52.79 8.87 13.70
C GLU A 190 51.62 8.78 12.71
N GLY A 191 51.90 8.68 11.40
CA GLY A 191 50.87 8.42 10.41
C GLY A 191 50.17 7.07 10.61
N ALA A 192 50.90 6.03 11.03
CA ALA A 192 50.30 4.74 11.36
C ALA A 192 49.32 4.81 12.55
N LYS A 193 49.56 5.68 13.55
CA LYS A 193 48.57 5.93 14.62
C LYS A 193 47.29 6.56 14.08
N HIS A 194 47.40 7.52 13.17
CA HIS A 194 46.24 8.11 12.52
C HIS A 194 45.48 7.05 11.70
N ILE A 195 46.18 6.19 10.96
CA ILE A 195 45.55 5.06 10.27
C ILE A 195 44.86 4.11 11.26
N ALA A 196 45.47 3.80 12.40
CA ALA A 196 44.82 2.99 13.43
C ALA A 196 43.53 3.66 13.94
N GLN A 197 43.54 4.98 14.18
CA GLN A 197 42.35 5.75 14.53
C GLN A 197 41.27 5.65 13.43
N LEU A 198 41.65 5.78 12.16
CA LEU A 198 40.74 5.59 11.03
C LEU A 198 40.08 4.21 11.04
N LEU A 199 40.86 3.16 11.27
CA LEU A 199 40.36 1.78 11.31
C LEU A 199 39.45 1.52 12.52
N LEU A 200 39.70 2.15 13.66
CA LEU A 200 38.83 2.03 14.83
C LEU A 200 37.45 2.65 14.58
N SER A 201 37.41 3.84 13.96
CA SER A 201 36.18 4.62 13.78
C SER A 201 35.43 4.33 12.47
N ASN A 202 36.11 4.27 11.33
CA ASN A 202 35.47 4.11 10.02
C ASN A 202 35.18 2.63 9.72
N LYS A 203 33.92 2.33 9.36
CA LYS A 203 33.46 0.98 9.01
C LYS A 203 32.93 0.89 7.57
N LYS A 204 33.35 1.80 6.70
CA LYS A 204 32.90 1.92 5.30
C LYS A 204 34.01 1.64 4.30
N ILE A 205 35.24 2.06 4.61
CA ILE A 205 36.41 1.77 3.78
C ILE A 205 36.66 0.26 3.77
N GLU A 206 36.82 -0.29 2.57
CA GLU A 206 37.05 -1.71 2.30
C GLU A 206 38.47 -1.95 1.77
N THR A 207 39.06 -0.97 1.08
CA THR A 207 40.43 -1.04 0.54
C THR A 207 41.29 0.08 1.10
N LEU A 208 42.44 -0.29 1.67
CA LEU A 208 43.43 0.63 2.18
C LEU A 208 44.82 0.25 1.65
N LYS A 209 45.51 1.22 1.06
CA LYS A 209 46.85 1.03 0.51
C LYS A 209 47.83 2.04 1.12
N LEU A 210 48.93 1.52 1.63
CA LEU A 210 49.91 2.18 2.49
C LEU A 210 51.35 1.79 2.11
N GLN A 211 51.57 1.29 0.89
CA GLN A 211 52.89 0.81 0.50
C GLN A 211 53.95 1.93 0.52
N ASP A 212 55.20 1.60 0.85
CA ASP A 212 56.37 2.51 0.91
C ASP A 212 56.07 3.82 1.64
N ASN A 213 55.62 3.72 2.90
CA ASN A 213 55.29 4.85 3.76
C ASN A 213 56.15 4.92 5.03
N VAL A 214 57.24 4.14 5.09
CA VAL A 214 58.17 4.09 6.22
C VAL A 214 57.47 3.73 7.54
N ILE A 215 56.42 2.90 7.47
CA ILE A 215 55.72 2.40 8.65
C ILE A 215 56.63 1.39 9.34
N THR A 216 56.99 1.68 10.60
CA THR A 216 57.87 0.82 11.41
C THR A 216 57.08 -0.30 12.07
N THR A 217 57.79 -1.25 12.69
CA THR A 217 57.21 -2.34 13.51
C THR A 217 56.10 -1.88 14.45
N ALA A 218 56.32 -0.85 15.25
CA ALA A 218 55.32 -0.32 16.16
C ALA A 218 54.07 0.21 15.43
N GLY A 219 54.25 0.81 14.24
CA GLY A 219 53.13 1.23 13.39
C GLY A 219 52.29 0.05 12.90
N GLY A 220 52.95 -1.06 12.53
CA GLY A 220 52.28 -2.33 12.20
C GLY A 220 51.47 -2.89 13.35
N GLU A 221 52.00 -2.84 14.58
CA GLU A 221 51.29 -3.27 15.79
C GLU A 221 50.01 -2.45 16.03
N PHE A 222 50.08 -1.12 15.90
CA PHE A 222 48.90 -0.25 16.01
C PHE A 222 47.84 -0.58 14.96
N ILE A 223 48.25 -0.77 13.70
CA ILE A 223 47.32 -1.12 12.62
C ILE A 223 46.71 -2.49 12.89
N GLY A 224 47.51 -3.49 13.25
CA GLY A 224 47.04 -4.83 13.60
C GLY A 224 46.06 -4.82 14.77
N GLN A 225 46.35 -4.06 15.83
CA GLN A 225 45.44 -3.93 16.97
C GLN A 225 44.11 -3.27 16.58
N ALA A 226 44.13 -2.28 15.69
CA ALA A 226 42.90 -1.65 15.20
C ALA A 226 42.06 -2.60 14.33
N LEU A 227 42.71 -3.46 13.52
CA LEU A 227 42.02 -4.48 12.70
C LEU A 227 41.20 -5.45 13.53
N LYS A 228 41.55 -5.70 14.80
CA LYS A 228 40.76 -6.56 15.71
C LYS A 228 39.28 -6.15 15.77
N THR A 229 39.02 -4.85 15.73
CA THR A 229 37.66 -4.29 15.80
C THR A 229 37.12 -3.83 14.44
N ASN A 230 37.97 -3.76 13.42
CA ASN A 230 37.56 -3.36 12.08
C ASN A 230 37.18 -4.60 11.26
N GLN A 231 35.92 -4.64 10.85
CA GLN A 231 35.36 -5.73 10.04
C GLN A 231 35.03 -5.27 8.61
N SER A 232 35.34 -4.00 8.26
CA SER A 232 35.03 -3.44 6.94
C SER A 232 36.19 -3.57 5.96
N ILE A 233 37.44 -3.50 6.43
CA ILE A 233 38.61 -3.66 5.56
C ILE A 233 38.68 -5.10 5.06
N LYS A 234 38.73 -5.24 3.75
CA LYS A 234 38.89 -6.50 3.02
C LYS A 234 40.22 -6.56 2.28
N HIS A 235 40.75 -5.42 1.88
CA HIS A 235 41.97 -5.34 1.08
C HIS A 235 42.96 -4.40 1.76
N LEU A 236 44.05 -4.96 2.27
CA LEU A 236 45.12 -4.20 2.92
C LEU A 236 46.42 -4.38 2.13
N LYS A 237 46.97 -3.27 1.64
CA LYS A 237 48.31 -3.24 1.08
C LYS A 237 49.22 -2.40 1.97
N ILE A 238 50.24 -3.03 2.54
CA ILE A 238 51.23 -2.36 3.39
C ILE A 238 52.64 -2.82 3.03
N ALA A 239 52.84 -3.12 1.74
CA ALA A 239 54.12 -3.50 1.17
C ALA A 239 55.22 -2.44 1.40
N GLU A 240 56.49 -2.83 1.33
CA GLU A 240 57.64 -1.90 1.40
C GLU A 240 57.64 -1.03 2.67
N ASN A 241 57.27 -1.62 3.80
CA ASN A 241 57.38 -0.98 5.11
C ASN A 241 58.35 -1.80 5.97
N ASP A 242 59.01 -1.19 6.97
CA ASP A 242 59.92 -1.93 7.86
C ASP A 242 59.14 -2.52 9.05
N LEU A 243 58.06 -3.25 8.75
CA LEU A 243 57.17 -3.81 9.77
C LEU A 243 57.85 -4.90 10.58
N LYS A 244 58.74 -5.68 9.96
CA LYS A 244 59.40 -6.84 10.57
C LYS A 244 58.39 -7.84 11.14
N ILE A 245 58.89 -8.88 11.80
CA ILE A 245 58.06 -9.97 12.31
C ILE A 245 56.96 -9.51 13.29
N ALA A 246 57.27 -8.71 14.31
CA ALA A 246 56.31 -8.36 15.37
C ALA A 246 55.12 -7.52 14.87
N GLY A 247 55.36 -6.57 13.97
CA GLY A 247 54.31 -5.77 13.35
C GLY A 247 53.38 -6.63 12.49
N ILE A 248 53.96 -7.57 11.72
CA ILE A 248 53.19 -8.50 10.89
C ILE A 248 52.39 -9.49 11.74
N GLU A 249 52.97 -10.07 12.78
CA GLU A 249 52.27 -11.03 13.64
C GLU A 249 50.99 -10.43 14.21
N THR A 250 51.04 -9.15 14.63
CA THR A 250 49.86 -8.45 15.15
C THR A 250 48.79 -8.24 14.07
N ILE A 251 49.18 -7.98 12.82
CA ILE A 251 48.27 -7.90 11.68
C ILE A 251 47.67 -9.26 11.36
N LEU A 252 48.46 -10.33 11.34
CA LEU A 252 48.01 -11.70 11.08
C LEU A 252 47.03 -12.16 12.16
N ILE A 253 47.34 -11.96 13.44
CA ILE A 253 46.49 -12.39 14.55
C ILE A 253 45.10 -11.75 14.45
N ASN A 254 45.03 -10.45 14.15
CA ASN A 254 43.79 -9.69 14.23
C ASN A 254 43.07 -9.48 12.88
N GLY A 255 43.75 -9.65 11.75
CA GLY A 255 43.25 -9.36 10.39
C GLY A 255 42.42 -10.48 9.75
N GLN A 256 41.56 -11.17 10.50
CA GLN A 256 40.90 -12.41 10.07
C GLN A 256 39.81 -12.24 8.99
N ASN A 257 39.43 -11.01 8.62
CA ASN A 257 38.40 -10.71 7.61
C ASN A 257 38.96 -10.26 6.26
N LEU A 258 40.28 -10.24 6.12
CA LEU A 258 40.91 -9.78 4.90
C LEU A 258 40.67 -10.80 3.77
N GLU A 259 40.29 -10.30 2.61
CA GLU A 259 40.23 -11.04 1.35
C GLU A 259 41.53 -10.92 0.53
N SER A 260 42.26 -9.81 0.71
CA SER A 260 43.56 -9.58 0.07
C SER A 260 44.52 -8.91 1.04
N LEU A 261 45.71 -9.50 1.19
CA LEU A 261 46.75 -9.01 2.08
C LEU A 261 48.08 -8.95 1.33
N ASP A 262 48.66 -7.76 1.24
CA ASP A 262 49.97 -7.53 0.65
C ASP A 262 50.96 -7.02 1.70
N LEU A 263 51.90 -7.90 2.05
CA LEU A 263 52.98 -7.68 3.00
C LEU A 263 54.36 -7.78 2.33
N SER A 264 54.43 -7.62 1.01
CA SER A 264 55.70 -7.72 0.29
C SER A 264 56.76 -6.74 0.84
N LYS A 265 58.04 -7.12 0.80
CA LYS A 265 59.19 -6.28 1.19
C LYS A 265 59.09 -5.68 2.59
N ASN A 266 58.67 -6.49 3.57
CA ASN A 266 58.54 -6.12 4.98
C ASN A 266 59.55 -6.80 5.93
N ASN A 267 60.55 -7.52 5.39
CA ASN A 267 61.59 -8.21 6.16
C ASN A 267 61.00 -9.12 7.26
N ILE A 268 60.02 -9.95 6.88
CA ILE A 268 59.19 -10.72 7.82
C ILE A 268 59.98 -11.84 8.48
N ARG A 269 60.80 -12.57 7.71
CA ARG A 269 61.47 -13.82 8.10
C ARG A 269 60.45 -14.96 8.40
N PRO A 270 60.87 -16.22 8.58
CA PRO A 270 59.92 -17.29 8.92
C PRO A 270 59.17 -17.02 10.23
N THR A 271 57.83 -17.14 10.22
CA THR A 271 56.98 -17.12 11.43
C THR A 271 55.88 -18.17 11.36
N ILE A 272 55.61 -18.82 12.49
CA ILE A 272 54.50 -19.78 12.64
C ILE A 272 53.13 -19.11 12.54
N LYS A 273 53.04 -17.79 12.74
CA LYS A 273 51.76 -17.06 12.70
C LYS A 273 51.09 -17.08 11.33
N PHE A 274 51.83 -17.33 10.25
CA PHE A 274 51.21 -17.58 8.95
C PHE A 274 50.38 -18.86 8.92
N GLN A 275 50.86 -19.93 9.58
CA GLN A 275 50.11 -21.17 9.69
C GLN A 275 48.80 -20.92 10.45
N GLU A 276 48.88 -20.32 11.63
CA GLU A 276 47.70 -19.98 12.45
C GLU A 276 46.72 -19.07 11.70
N TYR A 277 47.23 -18.10 10.94
CA TYR A 277 46.42 -17.18 10.17
C TYR A 277 45.65 -17.88 9.06
N LEU A 278 46.32 -18.70 8.25
CA LEU A 278 45.69 -19.43 7.15
C LEU A 278 44.70 -20.50 7.64
N MET A 279 44.92 -21.05 8.84
CA MET A 279 43.98 -21.97 9.48
C MET A 279 42.69 -21.26 9.93
N ASN A 280 42.80 -20.03 10.44
CA ASN A 280 41.65 -19.32 11.02
C ASN A 280 40.93 -18.41 10.00
N ASN A 281 41.65 -17.88 9.02
CA ASN A 281 41.11 -16.96 8.03
C ASN A 281 40.41 -17.72 6.90
N ARG A 282 39.10 -17.48 6.76
CA ARG A 282 38.25 -18.11 5.73
C ARG A 282 37.94 -17.20 4.55
N THR A 283 38.33 -15.93 4.62
CA THR A 283 38.00 -14.93 3.60
C THR A 283 39.16 -14.66 2.66
N LEU A 284 40.38 -14.98 3.06
CA LEU A 284 41.60 -14.65 2.33
C LEU A 284 41.66 -15.39 1.00
N LYS A 285 41.69 -14.62 -0.08
CA LYS A 285 41.82 -15.10 -1.46
C LYS A 285 43.17 -14.78 -2.05
N ARG A 286 43.84 -13.72 -1.59
CA ARG A 286 45.12 -13.26 -2.15
C ARG A 286 46.11 -12.92 -1.06
N LEU A 287 47.29 -13.51 -1.13
CA LEU A 287 48.40 -13.27 -0.20
C LEU A 287 49.67 -12.96 -0.98
N ASN A 288 50.23 -11.77 -0.77
CA ASN A 288 51.50 -11.38 -1.34
C ASN A 288 52.56 -11.24 -0.23
N LEU A 289 53.62 -12.04 -0.33
CA LEU A 289 54.75 -12.10 0.58
C LEU A 289 56.09 -11.92 -0.15
N GLU A 290 56.09 -11.33 -1.33
CA GLU A 290 57.30 -11.09 -2.12
C GLU A 290 58.44 -10.43 -1.28
N PHE A 291 59.69 -10.89 -1.45
CA PHE A 291 60.90 -10.34 -0.83
C PHE A 291 60.85 -10.20 0.71
N ASN A 292 60.58 -11.30 1.41
CA ASN A 292 60.48 -11.32 2.88
C ASN A 292 61.41 -12.30 3.59
N ASP A 293 62.36 -12.89 2.86
CA ASP A 293 63.38 -13.81 3.43
C ASP A 293 62.74 -14.97 4.23
N LEU A 294 61.66 -15.55 3.72
CA LEU A 294 60.92 -16.61 4.41
C LEU A 294 61.72 -17.92 4.51
N GLY A 295 62.55 -18.22 3.52
CA GLY A 295 63.27 -19.49 3.40
C GLY A 295 62.36 -20.72 3.34
N PRO A 296 62.95 -21.94 3.31
CA PRO A 296 62.18 -23.19 3.31
C PRO A 296 61.26 -23.32 4.54
N LYS A 297 61.72 -22.88 5.71
CA LYS A 297 60.96 -22.97 6.97
C LYS A 297 59.69 -22.10 6.97
N GLY A 298 59.76 -20.90 6.38
CA GLY A 298 58.59 -20.03 6.27
C GLY A 298 57.54 -20.62 5.32
N VAL A 299 57.98 -21.24 4.24
CA VAL A 299 57.10 -21.96 3.31
C VAL A 299 56.47 -23.19 3.96
N GLU A 300 57.18 -23.90 4.83
CA GLU A 300 56.61 -25.01 5.61
C GLU A 300 55.42 -24.55 6.46
N TYR A 301 55.51 -23.40 7.14
CA TYR A 301 54.38 -22.84 7.90
C TYR A 301 53.19 -22.48 7.00
N LEU A 302 53.46 -21.88 5.83
CA LEU A 302 52.41 -21.56 4.85
C LEU A 302 51.72 -22.83 4.33
N ALA A 303 52.50 -23.83 3.93
CA ALA A 303 52.00 -25.10 3.41
C ALA A 303 51.11 -25.82 4.44
N ASN A 304 51.57 -25.92 5.69
CA ASN A 304 50.77 -26.51 6.77
C ASN A 304 49.46 -25.75 7.01
N GLY A 305 49.46 -24.42 6.87
CA GLY A 305 48.26 -23.59 6.99
C GLY A 305 47.26 -23.82 5.85
N ILE A 306 47.75 -23.99 4.62
CA ILE A 306 46.93 -24.25 3.43
C ILE A 306 46.25 -25.62 3.53
N ILE A 307 47.00 -26.67 3.92
CA ILE A 307 46.53 -28.05 3.97
C ILE A 307 45.41 -28.24 5.00
N GLN A 308 45.56 -27.67 6.20
CA GLN A 308 44.71 -28.05 7.34
C GLN A 308 43.26 -27.55 7.29
N GLN A 309 42.92 -26.58 6.44
CA GLN A 309 41.57 -25.98 6.40
C GLN A 309 41.02 -25.71 5.00
N GLN A 310 41.64 -26.27 3.94
CA GLN A 310 41.27 -25.99 2.55
C GLN A 310 41.09 -24.48 2.32
N SER A 311 42.13 -23.71 2.67
CA SER A 311 42.13 -22.25 2.58
C SER A 311 41.49 -21.79 1.26
N GLY A 312 40.59 -20.80 1.30
CA GLY A 312 40.00 -20.19 0.10
C GLY A 312 40.99 -19.37 -0.74
N LEU A 313 42.30 -19.58 -0.53
CA LEU A 313 43.39 -18.84 -1.15
C LEU A 313 43.50 -19.17 -2.63
N ILE A 314 43.22 -18.18 -3.47
CA ILE A 314 43.25 -18.27 -4.94
C ILE A 314 44.63 -17.91 -5.47
N SER A 315 45.34 -16.96 -4.82
CA SER A 315 46.57 -16.38 -5.32
C SER A 315 47.61 -16.24 -4.22
N LEU A 316 48.79 -16.81 -4.47
CA LEU A 316 49.93 -16.78 -3.56
C LEU A 316 51.18 -16.29 -4.28
N ASN A 317 51.75 -15.18 -3.80
CA ASN A 317 53.02 -14.65 -4.30
C ASN A 317 54.11 -14.80 -3.24
N LEU A 318 55.12 -15.61 -3.55
CA LEU A 318 56.31 -15.90 -2.76
C LEU A 318 57.61 -15.53 -3.48
N ARG A 319 57.56 -14.62 -4.46
CA ARG A 319 58.74 -14.16 -5.20
C ARG A 319 59.87 -13.70 -4.27
N GLY A 320 61.12 -14.07 -4.54
CA GLY A 320 62.26 -13.47 -3.81
C GLY A 320 62.39 -13.89 -2.34
N ASN A 321 61.95 -15.09 -1.98
CA ASN A 321 61.93 -15.59 -0.59
C ASN A 321 62.93 -16.70 -0.28
N GLN A 322 63.84 -17.01 -1.21
CA GLN A 322 64.86 -18.07 -1.05
C GLN A 322 64.21 -19.43 -0.68
N ILE A 323 63.11 -19.77 -1.36
CA ILE A 323 62.35 -21.02 -1.08
C ILE A 323 63.21 -22.26 -1.33
N ARG A 324 64.06 -22.23 -2.36
CA ARG A 324 64.90 -23.36 -2.81
C ARG A 324 64.08 -24.61 -3.11
N ASP A 325 64.76 -25.72 -3.37
CA ASP A 325 64.12 -26.98 -3.73
C ASP A 325 63.41 -27.62 -2.51
N GLU A 326 63.97 -27.47 -1.30
CA GLU A 326 63.39 -28.03 -0.08
C GLU A 326 62.06 -27.36 0.27
N GLY A 327 61.96 -26.04 0.11
CA GLY A 327 60.71 -25.32 0.34
C GLY A 327 59.67 -25.65 -0.72
N LEU A 328 60.09 -25.86 -1.98
CA LEU A 328 59.18 -26.24 -3.07
C LEU A 328 58.63 -27.65 -2.88
N GLN A 329 59.44 -28.59 -2.36
CA GLN A 329 58.97 -29.93 -2.00
C GLN A 329 57.77 -29.88 -1.04
N VAL A 330 57.87 -29.06 0.01
CA VAL A 330 56.79 -28.91 1.00
C VAL A 330 55.59 -28.17 0.40
N LEU A 331 55.83 -27.13 -0.40
CA LEU A 331 54.78 -26.39 -1.08
C LEU A 331 53.98 -27.26 -2.06
N SER A 332 54.63 -28.20 -2.76
CA SER A 332 53.97 -29.13 -3.67
C SER A 332 52.90 -29.98 -2.98
N ALA A 333 53.14 -30.40 -1.73
CA ALA A 333 52.13 -31.12 -0.95
C ALA A 333 50.89 -30.23 -0.69
N ALA A 334 51.09 -28.95 -0.39
CA ALA A 334 50.00 -28.01 -0.20
C ALA A 334 49.25 -27.68 -1.51
N ILE A 335 49.95 -27.63 -2.65
CA ILE A 335 49.34 -27.43 -3.96
C ILE A 335 48.45 -28.61 -4.35
N TYR A 336 48.87 -29.84 -4.03
CA TYR A 336 48.09 -31.05 -4.31
C TYR A 336 46.76 -31.08 -3.54
N GLU A 337 46.79 -30.71 -2.26
CA GLU A 337 45.60 -30.69 -1.38
C GLU A 337 44.71 -29.45 -1.57
N SER A 338 45.21 -28.40 -2.23
CA SER A 338 44.45 -27.16 -2.42
C SER A 338 43.45 -27.28 -3.57
N GLU A 339 42.17 -27.06 -3.26
CA GLU A 339 41.09 -27.01 -4.25
C GLU A 339 40.85 -25.61 -4.84
N SER A 340 41.53 -24.58 -4.33
CA SER A 340 41.23 -23.18 -4.61
C SER A 340 42.38 -22.42 -5.27
N LEU A 341 43.64 -22.84 -5.03
CA LEU A 341 44.83 -22.11 -5.47
C LEU A 341 44.99 -22.20 -7.00
N GLN A 342 44.92 -21.05 -7.65
CA GLN A 342 44.96 -20.92 -9.11
C GLN A 342 46.16 -20.13 -9.61
N GLU A 343 46.70 -19.23 -8.80
CA GLU A 343 47.80 -18.36 -9.16
C GLU A 343 48.96 -18.54 -8.16
N LEU A 344 50.14 -18.90 -8.67
CA LEU A 344 51.34 -19.08 -7.88
C LEU A 344 52.51 -18.33 -8.50
N ASP A 345 53.13 -17.44 -7.73
CA ASP A 345 54.40 -16.82 -8.07
C ASP A 345 55.49 -17.29 -7.11
N ILE A 346 56.45 -18.04 -7.64
CA ILE A 346 57.64 -18.55 -6.95
C ILE A 346 58.90 -18.14 -7.71
N SER A 347 58.84 -17.03 -8.44
CA SER A 347 59.99 -16.48 -9.15
C SER A 347 61.12 -16.01 -8.21
N LEU A 348 62.36 -16.03 -8.68
CA LEU A 348 63.52 -15.56 -7.92
C LEU A 348 63.67 -16.28 -6.55
N ASN A 349 63.70 -17.60 -6.56
CA ASN A 349 63.76 -18.42 -5.34
C ASN A 349 64.85 -19.49 -5.35
N ASP A 350 65.80 -19.38 -6.28
CA ASP A 350 66.90 -20.33 -6.47
C ASP A 350 66.44 -21.78 -6.66
N ILE A 351 65.29 -21.97 -7.30
CA ILE A 351 64.72 -23.29 -7.60
C ILE A 351 65.48 -23.92 -8.78
N THR A 352 65.78 -25.20 -8.68
CA THR A 352 66.51 -26.01 -9.68
C THR A 352 65.59 -27.10 -10.27
N PRO A 353 66.05 -27.91 -11.25
CA PRO A 353 65.27 -29.05 -11.76
C PRO A 353 64.80 -30.01 -10.67
N ASP A 354 65.58 -30.21 -9.61
CA ASP A 354 65.22 -31.11 -8.51
C ASP A 354 63.95 -30.64 -7.79
N GLY A 355 63.82 -29.32 -7.56
CA GLY A 355 62.60 -28.73 -7.00
C GLY A 355 61.41 -28.85 -7.94
N ILE A 356 61.62 -28.60 -9.23
CA ILE A 356 60.56 -28.66 -10.25
C ILE A 356 59.97 -30.06 -10.37
N ARG A 357 60.76 -31.11 -10.16
CA ARG A 357 60.27 -32.49 -10.16
C ARG A 357 59.09 -32.67 -9.20
N TYR A 358 59.19 -32.15 -7.98
CA TYR A 358 58.09 -32.22 -7.01
C TYR A 358 56.84 -31.46 -7.48
N LEU A 359 57.03 -30.33 -8.15
CA LEU A 359 55.92 -29.52 -8.66
C LEU A 359 55.25 -30.18 -9.87
N ALA A 360 56.04 -30.76 -10.78
CA ALA A 360 55.57 -31.43 -11.98
C ALA A 360 54.67 -32.64 -11.67
N ASP A 361 54.95 -33.38 -10.59
CA ASP A 361 54.17 -34.53 -10.16
C ASP A 361 52.75 -34.14 -9.67
N VAL A 362 52.60 -32.96 -9.06
CA VAL A 362 51.32 -32.52 -8.47
C VAL A 362 50.50 -31.61 -9.38
N LEU A 363 51.16 -30.87 -10.26
CA LEU A 363 50.54 -29.88 -11.15
C LEU A 363 49.35 -30.42 -11.98
N PRO A 364 49.39 -31.63 -12.58
CA PRO A 364 48.27 -32.18 -13.34
C PRO A 364 46.97 -32.36 -12.55
N ASN A 365 47.06 -32.52 -11.22
CA ASN A 365 45.92 -32.70 -10.32
C ASN A 365 45.56 -31.41 -9.55
N SER A 366 46.30 -30.32 -9.77
CA SER A 366 46.09 -29.03 -9.10
C SER A 366 45.11 -28.13 -9.86
N GLN A 367 44.73 -27.00 -9.24
CA GLN A 367 43.95 -25.93 -9.88
C GLN A 367 44.82 -24.79 -10.44
N ILE A 368 46.15 -24.96 -10.47
CA ILE A 368 47.09 -23.90 -10.89
C ILE A 368 46.92 -23.60 -12.38
N LYS A 369 46.47 -22.38 -12.66
CA LYS A 369 46.28 -21.83 -14.01
C LYS A 369 47.39 -20.86 -14.39
N ILE A 370 47.90 -20.10 -13.41
CA ILE A 370 48.93 -19.09 -13.62
C ILE A 370 50.13 -19.45 -12.75
N LEU A 371 51.26 -19.74 -13.39
CA LEU A 371 52.50 -20.09 -12.71
C LEU A 371 53.64 -19.18 -13.16
N ASN A 372 54.30 -18.54 -12.20
CA ASN A 372 55.52 -17.77 -12.44
C ASN A 372 56.72 -18.44 -11.76
N LEU A 373 57.64 -18.91 -12.60
CA LEU A 373 58.90 -19.56 -12.27
C LEU A 373 60.11 -18.75 -12.75
N SER A 374 59.91 -17.50 -13.18
CA SER A 374 60.98 -16.66 -13.71
C SER A 374 62.13 -16.46 -12.72
N LYS A 375 63.33 -16.17 -13.24
CA LYS A 375 64.54 -15.89 -12.44
C LYS A 375 64.93 -17.02 -11.49
N ASN A 376 64.67 -18.27 -11.89
CA ASN A 376 65.14 -19.48 -11.20
C ASN A 376 66.21 -20.20 -12.04
N LEU A 377 66.71 -21.34 -11.59
CA LEU A 377 67.78 -22.10 -12.24
C LEU A 377 67.21 -23.34 -12.96
N LEU A 378 66.18 -23.14 -13.78
CA LEU A 378 65.33 -24.22 -14.30
C LEU A 378 66.04 -25.11 -15.34
N GLY A 379 66.72 -24.52 -16.33
CA GLY A 379 67.28 -25.28 -17.44
C GLY A 379 66.24 -25.98 -18.33
N ASP A 380 66.71 -26.77 -19.30
CA ASP A 380 65.84 -27.49 -20.24
C ASP A 380 65.04 -28.62 -19.58
N GLU A 381 65.65 -29.30 -18.61
CA GLU A 381 65.06 -30.44 -17.91
C GLU A 381 63.74 -30.06 -17.24
N SER A 382 63.73 -28.94 -16.50
CA SER A 382 62.53 -28.41 -15.86
C SER A 382 61.40 -28.12 -16.85
N MET A 383 61.71 -27.52 -18.01
CA MET A 383 60.70 -27.23 -19.02
C MET A 383 60.07 -28.50 -19.58
N ILE A 384 60.86 -29.57 -19.74
CA ILE A 384 60.37 -30.87 -20.19
C ILE A 384 59.47 -31.51 -19.12
N MET A 385 59.83 -31.43 -17.84
CA MET A 385 59.00 -31.96 -16.75
C MET A 385 57.61 -31.30 -16.69
N LEU A 386 57.52 -30.02 -17.02
CA LEU A 386 56.25 -29.27 -17.03
C LEU A 386 55.30 -29.67 -18.16
N CYS A 387 55.74 -30.46 -19.15
CA CYS A 387 54.94 -30.90 -20.32
C CYS A 387 53.79 -31.89 -20.00
N ASN A 388 53.42 -32.07 -18.74
CA ASN A 388 52.31 -32.93 -18.35
C ASN A 388 51.09 -32.16 -17.80
N ASN A 389 51.20 -30.84 -17.62
CA ASN A 389 50.07 -30.02 -17.15
C ASN A 389 49.25 -29.48 -18.32
N ARG A 390 47.98 -29.92 -18.45
CA ARG A 390 47.04 -29.46 -19.49
C ARG A 390 46.03 -28.39 -19.03
N ILE A 391 46.06 -28.03 -17.75
CA ILE A 391 45.14 -27.07 -17.12
C ILE A 391 45.72 -25.66 -17.13
N MET A 392 47.05 -25.54 -17.07
CA MET A 392 47.77 -24.28 -17.00
C MET A 392 47.46 -23.40 -18.22
N GLU A 393 47.12 -22.14 -17.94
CA GLU A 393 46.78 -21.14 -18.94
C GLU A 393 47.95 -20.19 -19.21
N LYS A 394 48.77 -19.91 -18.18
CA LYS A 394 49.87 -18.95 -18.24
C LYS A 394 51.10 -19.48 -17.51
N LEU A 395 52.25 -19.41 -18.19
CA LEU A 395 53.56 -19.75 -17.64
C LEU A 395 54.57 -18.63 -17.88
N ASP A 396 55.31 -18.27 -16.85
CA ASP A 396 56.48 -17.40 -16.94
C ASP A 396 57.75 -18.15 -16.48
N VAL A 397 58.69 -18.32 -17.41
CA VAL A 397 60.02 -18.91 -17.22
C VAL A 397 61.12 -17.96 -17.72
N SER A 398 60.86 -16.65 -17.68
CA SER A 398 61.86 -15.64 -18.05
C SER A 398 63.10 -15.71 -17.17
N SER A 399 64.28 -15.48 -17.75
CA SER A 399 65.56 -15.49 -17.02
C SER A 399 65.83 -16.79 -16.25
N SER A 400 65.47 -17.94 -16.83
CA SER A 400 65.49 -19.24 -16.14
C SER A 400 66.44 -20.27 -16.75
N ARG A 401 67.39 -19.82 -17.59
CA ARG A 401 68.40 -20.65 -18.27
C ARG A 401 67.82 -21.74 -19.19
N VAL A 402 66.62 -21.52 -19.71
CA VAL A 402 66.02 -22.42 -20.71
C VAL A 402 66.75 -22.26 -22.04
N ALA A 403 67.07 -23.35 -22.71
CA ALA A 403 67.71 -23.37 -24.02
C ALA A 403 66.77 -23.99 -25.07
N ASP A 404 67.31 -24.31 -26.25
CA ASP A 404 66.52 -24.74 -27.39
C ASP A 404 65.72 -26.02 -27.12
N GLN A 405 66.32 -27.03 -26.49
CA GLN A 405 65.71 -28.36 -26.39
C GLN A 405 64.47 -28.36 -25.49
N GLY A 406 64.58 -27.73 -24.31
CA GLY A 406 63.47 -27.60 -23.38
C GLY A 406 62.36 -26.73 -23.98
N PHE A 407 62.73 -25.60 -24.58
CA PHE A 407 61.75 -24.70 -25.21
C PHE A 407 61.03 -25.35 -26.40
N MET A 408 61.74 -26.08 -27.28
CA MET A 408 61.14 -26.78 -28.42
C MET A 408 60.13 -27.84 -27.97
N THR A 409 60.45 -28.58 -26.91
CA THR A 409 59.57 -29.62 -26.38
C THR A 409 58.29 -28.98 -25.81
N PHE A 410 58.44 -27.92 -25.01
CA PHE A 410 57.30 -27.24 -24.39
C PHE A 410 56.43 -26.48 -25.39
N ILE A 411 57.02 -25.77 -26.36
CA ILE A 411 56.25 -25.04 -27.38
C ILE A 411 55.41 -26.01 -28.22
N THR A 412 55.97 -27.18 -28.55
CA THR A 412 55.25 -28.25 -29.27
C THR A 412 54.09 -28.77 -28.43
N PHE A 413 54.32 -29.03 -27.14
CA PHE A 413 53.27 -29.45 -26.21
C PHE A 413 52.12 -28.43 -26.12
N ILE A 414 52.40 -27.13 -25.93
CA ILE A 414 51.33 -26.12 -25.88
C ILE A 414 50.68 -25.89 -27.25
N GLY A 415 51.34 -26.25 -28.35
CA GLY A 415 50.76 -26.24 -29.69
C GLY A 415 49.52 -27.13 -29.83
N GLU A 416 49.45 -28.21 -29.03
CA GLU A 416 48.29 -29.10 -28.96
C GLU A 416 47.26 -28.66 -27.90
N SER A 417 47.64 -27.74 -27.00
CA SER A 417 46.78 -27.27 -25.92
C SER A 417 45.76 -26.24 -26.41
N THR A 418 44.51 -26.38 -25.97
CA THR A 418 43.43 -25.42 -26.25
C THR A 418 43.27 -24.35 -25.18
N ASN A 419 43.85 -24.56 -23.99
CA ASN A 419 43.65 -23.70 -22.82
C ASN A 419 44.83 -22.73 -22.59
N PHE A 420 46.00 -23.05 -23.14
CA PHE A 420 47.21 -22.28 -22.92
C PHE A 420 47.20 -21.00 -23.75
N THR A 421 47.38 -19.85 -23.09
CA THR A 421 47.20 -18.52 -23.71
C THR A 421 48.44 -17.64 -23.64
N HIS A 422 49.23 -17.72 -22.57
CA HIS A 422 50.37 -16.82 -22.32
C HIS A 422 51.64 -17.60 -21.95
N LEU A 423 52.72 -17.46 -22.74
CA LEU A 423 54.05 -17.96 -22.39
C LEU A 423 55.04 -16.79 -22.35
N LYS A 424 55.72 -16.62 -21.22
CA LYS A 424 56.85 -15.71 -21.10
C LYS A 424 58.13 -16.52 -20.91
N ALA A 425 59.09 -16.31 -21.80
CA ALA A 425 60.40 -16.95 -21.81
C ALA A 425 61.50 -15.94 -22.21
N ASN A 426 61.33 -14.67 -21.84
CA ASN A 426 62.35 -13.64 -22.08
C ASN A 426 63.69 -13.96 -21.40
N ASP A 427 64.79 -13.41 -21.92
CA ASP A 427 66.12 -13.47 -21.31
C ASP A 427 66.60 -14.89 -21.01
N ASN A 428 66.46 -15.80 -21.97
CA ASN A 428 66.89 -17.19 -21.89
C ASN A 428 67.98 -17.48 -22.96
N TYR A 429 68.34 -18.76 -23.13
CA TYR A 429 69.34 -19.21 -24.09
C TYR A 429 68.73 -19.78 -25.38
N ILE A 430 67.54 -19.31 -25.75
CA ILE A 430 66.83 -19.76 -26.96
C ILE A 430 67.48 -19.11 -28.19
N SER A 431 67.74 -19.90 -29.22
CA SER A 431 68.43 -19.52 -30.45
C SER A 431 67.53 -19.57 -31.68
N GLU A 432 68.04 -19.06 -32.80
CA GLU A 432 67.36 -19.04 -34.10
C GLU A 432 66.85 -20.41 -34.58
N LYS A 433 67.39 -21.53 -34.05
CA LYS A 433 66.96 -22.89 -34.38
C LYS A 433 65.48 -23.14 -34.14
N VAL A 434 64.87 -22.46 -33.16
CA VAL A 434 63.46 -22.67 -32.80
C VAL A 434 62.49 -21.79 -33.58
N GLU A 435 62.98 -20.81 -34.34
CA GLU A 435 62.13 -19.78 -34.99
C GLU A 435 61.05 -20.38 -35.89
N LYS A 436 61.45 -21.33 -36.74
CA LYS A 436 60.53 -21.99 -37.67
C LYS A 436 59.41 -22.71 -36.92
N LEU A 437 59.76 -23.40 -35.82
CA LEU A 437 58.83 -24.16 -35.01
C LEU A 437 57.83 -23.25 -34.30
N ILE A 438 58.30 -22.15 -33.70
CA ILE A 438 57.42 -21.16 -33.05
C ILE A 438 56.37 -20.67 -34.04
N LEU A 439 56.81 -20.20 -35.21
CA LEU A 439 55.93 -19.62 -36.22
C LEU A 439 54.88 -20.62 -36.70
N GLU A 440 55.28 -21.87 -36.96
CA GLU A 440 54.35 -22.92 -37.37
C GLU A 440 53.28 -23.20 -36.30
N ILE A 441 53.68 -23.24 -35.02
CA ILE A 441 52.77 -23.54 -33.91
C ILE A 441 51.78 -22.41 -33.67
N ILE A 442 52.24 -21.16 -33.55
CA ILE A 442 51.34 -20.02 -33.27
C ILE A 442 50.44 -19.67 -34.47
N GLU A 443 50.85 -20.03 -35.70
CA GLU A 443 50.00 -19.91 -36.88
C GLU A 443 48.82 -20.90 -36.82
N LYS A 444 49.08 -22.13 -36.37
CA LYS A 444 48.09 -23.20 -36.22
C LYS A 444 47.22 -23.02 -34.97
N ASN A 445 47.82 -22.77 -33.81
CA ASN A 445 47.12 -22.62 -32.54
C ASN A 445 46.73 -21.16 -32.28
N GLN A 446 45.44 -20.87 -32.41
CA GLN A 446 44.87 -19.53 -32.19
C GLN A 446 44.59 -19.22 -30.71
N ALA A 447 44.73 -20.17 -29.80
CA ALA A 447 44.55 -19.95 -28.37
C ALA A 447 45.71 -19.14 -27.76
N ILE A 448 46.92 -19.29 -28.31
CA ILE A 448 48.09 -18.53 -27.88
C ILE A 448 47.97 -17.09 -28.37
N ILE A 449 47.87 -16.16 -27.42
CA ILE A 449 47.69 -14.72 -27.66
C ILE A 449 48.85 -13.88 -27.13
N ASP A 450 49.68 -14.42 -26.24
CA ASP A 450 50.87 -13.74 -25.71
C ASP A 450 52.05 -14.73 -25.66
N LEU A 451 53.08 -14.45 -26.45
CA LEU A 451 54.35 -15.19 -26.44
C LEU A 451 55.49 -14.18 -26.39
N GLN A 452 56.13 -14.09 -25.23
CA GLN A 452 57.22 -13.15 -24.96
C GLN A 452 58.55 -13.90 -24.92
N VAL A 453 59.37 -13.71 -25.95
CA VAL A 453 60.68 -14.37 -26.14
C VAL A 453 61.81 -13.36 -26.40
N THR A 454 61.62 -12.12 -25.94
CA THR A 454 62.64 -11.04 -26.06
C THR A 454 63.87 -11.33 -25.19
N GLY A 455 65.03 -10.77 -25.52
CA GLY A 455 66.27 -11.05 -24.78
C GLY A 455 66.88 -12.44 -25.05
N ASN A 456 66.35 -13.17 -26.04
CA ASN A 456 66.93 -14.40 -26.58
C ASN A 456 67.71 -14.12 -27.88
N ARG A 457 68.35 -15.15 -28.45
CA ARG A 457 69.10 -15.06 -29.71
C ARG A 457 68.18 -15.35 -30.92
N LEU A 458 67.04 -14.67 -30.97
CA LEU A 458 66.08 -14.74 -32.07
C LEU A 458 66.24 -13.51 -33.00
N SER A 459 66.00 -13.71 -34.28
CA SER A 459 66.02 -12.66 -35.28
C SER A 459 64.89 -11.65 -35.06
N LEU A 460 65.17 -10.37 -35.31
CA LEU A 460 64.17 -9.30 -35.22
C LEU A 460 62.98 -9.56 -36.17
N CYS A 461 63.24 -10.18 -37.32
CA CYS A 461 62.23 -10.60 -38.28
C CYS A 461 61.24 -11.61 -37.66
N CYS A 462 61.73 -12.60 -36.93
CA CYS A 462 60.89 -13.57 -36.25
C CYS A 462 60.03 -12.91 -35.16
N LEU A 463 60.62 -12.07 -34.30
CA LEU A 463 59.90 -11.35 -33.25
C LEU A 463 58.74 -10.50 -33.80
N ASN A 464 59.00 -9.74 -34.87
CA ASN A 464 57.97 -8.94 -35.55
C ASN A 464 56.84 -9.81 -36.13
N ARG A 465 57.16 -11.00 -36.64
CA ARG A 465 56.17 -11.92 -37.20
C ARG A 465 55.33 -12.57 -36.09
N ILE A 466 55.95 -12.98 -34.99
CA ILE A 466 55.25 -13.45 -33.78
C ILE A 466 54.24 -12.40 -33.33
N GLN A 467 54.66 -11.14 -33.15
CA GLN A 467 53.78 -10.05 -32.73
C GLN A 467 52.56 -9.88 -33.66
N LYS A 468 52.77 -9.94 -34.98
CA LYS A 468 51.66 -9.85 -35.96
C LYS A 468 50.68 -11.01 -35.85
N ILE A 469 51.17 -12.25 -35.69
CA ILE A 469 50.33 -13.44 -35.58
C ILE A 469 49.54 -13.42 -34.27
N LEU A 470 50.18 -13.07 -33.16
CA LEU A 470 49.52 -12.96 -31.86
C LEU A 470 48.45 -11.86 -31.85
N HIS A 471 48.73 -10.70 -32.46
CA HIS A 471 47.72 -9.64 -32.60
C HIS A 471 46.51 -10.11 -33.41
N ARG A 472 46.72 -10.89 -34.47
CA ARG A 472 45.64 -11.56 -35.22
C ARG A 472 44.85 -12.51 -34.31
N ASN A 473 45.53 -13.38 -33.56
CA ASN A 473 44.88 -14.34 -32.67
C ASN A 473 44.07 -13.63 -31.57
N GLN A 474 44.63 -12.59 -30.96
CA GLN A 474 43.95 -11.74 -29.98
C GLN A 474 42.69 -11.11 -30.58
N LYS A 475 42.77 -10.53 -31.78
CA LYS A 475 41.61 -9.94 -32.46
C LYS A 475 40.51 -10.98 -32.75
N ILE A 476 40.90 -12.19 -33.19
CA ILE A 476 39.95 -13.30 -33.40
C ILE A 476 39.24 -13.67 -32.10
N LEU A 477 39.97 -13.70 -30.98
CA LEU A 477 39.38 -13.97 -29.66
C LEU A 477 38.44 -12.84 -29.21
N GLU A 478 38.87 -11.58 -29.36
CA GLU A 478 38.09 -10.38 -29.08
C GLU A 478 36.84 -10.26 -29.96
N GLU A 479 36.76 -10.90 -31.13
CA GLU A 479 35.54 -10.95 -31.95
C GLU A 479 34.61 -12.12 -31.54
N LYS A 480 35.17 -13.22 -31.01
CA LYS A 480 34.42 -14.38 -30.50
C LYS A 480 33.73 -14.11 -29.17
N GLU A 481 34.31 -13.33 -28.26
CA GLU A 481 33.67 -13.05 -26.96
C GLU A 481 32.43 -12.15 -27.06
N PRO A 482 32.46 -11.00 -27.76
CA PRO A 482 31.31 -10.13 -27.91
C PRO A 482 30.19 -10.76 -28.73
N SER A 483 30.47 -11.70 -29.64
CA SER A 483 29.42 -12.41 -30.36
C SER A 483 28.63 -13.35 -29.44
N LYS A 484 29.30 -14.08 -28.53
CA LYS A 484 28.64 -14.86 -27.48
C LYS A 484 27.85 -13.98 -26.51
N ILE A 485 28.49 -12.92 -25.99
CA ILE A 485 27.86 -11.99 -25.03
C ILE A 485 26.69 -11.25 -25.70
N ARG A 486 26.83 -10.80 -26.94
CA ARG A 486 25.77 -10.14 -27.71
C ARG A 486 24.58 -11.08 -27.89
N THR A 487 24.81 -12.36 -28.16
CA THR A 487 23.75 -13.37 -28.26
C THR A 487 23.01 -13.53 -26.94
N GLU A 488 23.74 -13.60 -25.81
CA GLU A 488 23.13 -13.69 -24.48
C GLU A 488 22.43 -12.39 -24.08
N ILE A 489 22.96 -11.21 -24.44
CA ILE A 489 22.31 -9.91 -24.24
C ILE A 489 21.00 -9.85 -25.04
N TYR A 490 20.98 -10.34 -26.28
CA TYR A 490 19.73 -10.41 -27.06
C TYR A 490 18.70 -11.31 -26.39
N ARG A 491 19.12 -12.48 -25.89
CA ARG A 491 18.27 -13.39 -25.12
C ARG A 491 17.74 -12.74 -23.84
N LEU A 492 18.61 -12.11 -23.05
CA LEU A 492 18.26 -11.44 -21.80
C LEU A 492 17.35 -10.23 -22.04
N LYS A 493 17.59 -9.42 -23.08
CA LYS A 493 16.70 -8.32 -23.47
C LYS A 493 15.32 -8.83 -23.88
N TYR A 494 15.25 -9.96 -24.57
CA TYR A 494 13.99 -10.62 -24.91
C TYR A 494 13.24 -11.08 -23.65
N GLU A 495 13.92 -11.72 -22.71
CA GLU A 495 13.34 -12.12 -21.42
C GLU A 495 12.89 -10.90 -20.59
N GLN A 496 13.69 -9.83 -20.54
CA GLN A 496 13.32 -8.59 -19.85
C GLN A 496 12.05 -7.96 -20.43
N LYS A 497 11.89 -7.97 -21.76
CA LYS A 497 10.66 -7.50 -22.42
C LYS A 497 9.45 -8.37 -22.04
N LYS A 498 9.63 -9.69 -21.96
CA LYS A 498 8.60 -10.62 -21.47
C LYS A 498 8.18 -10.31 -20.04
N ILE A 499 9.15 -10.07 -19.15
CA ILE A 499 8.89 -9.70 -17.76
C ILE A 499 8.15 -8.36 -17.68
N GLN A 500 8.53 -7.38 -18.49
CA GLN A 500 7.84 -6.08 -18.49
C GLN A 500 6.37 -6.21 -18.91
N ILE A 501 6.08 -6.97 -19.97
CA ILE A 501 4.70 -7.25 -20.40
C ILE A 501 3.91 -7.95 -19.28
N ALA A 502 4.54 -8.87 -18.54
CA ALA A 502 3.90 -9.53 -17.41
C ALA A 502 3.62 -8.56 -16.26
N LYS A 503 4.55 -7.63 -15.95
CA LYS A 503 4.36 -6.58 -14.94
C LYS A 503 3.25 -5.61 -15.31
N ASP A 504 3.17 -5.21 -16.58
CA ASP A 504 2.12 -4.30 -17.05
C ASP A 504 0.73 -4.97 -16.93
N LYS A 505 0.63 -6.26 -17.27
CA LYS A 505 -0.58 -7.07 -17.03
C LYS A 505 -0.92 -7.17 -15.54
N LEU A 506 0.08 -7.38 -14.68
CA LEU A 506 -0.12 -7.44 -13.23
C LEU A 506 -0.66 -6.10 -12.69
N SER A 507 -0.06 -4.97 -13.09
CA SER A 507 -0.51 -3.64 -12.69
C SER A 507 -1.92 -3.32 -13.19
N GLN A 508 -2.29 -3.80 -14.38
CA GLN A 508 -3.65 -3.67 -14.88
C GLN A 508 -4.63 -4.49 -14.04
N GLN A 509 -4.28 -5.73 -13.69
CA GLN A 509 -5.10 -6.57 -12.79
C GLN A 509 -5.23 -5.96 -11.40
N GLU A 510 -4.17 -5.38 -10.83
CA GLU A 510 -4.22 -4.68 -9.53
C GLU A 510 -5.20 -3.50 -9.56
N LYS A 511 -5.22 -2.72 -10.65
CA LYS A 511 -6.20 -1.63 -10.82
C LYS A 511 -7.63 -2.14 -10.93
N GLU A 512 -7.86 -3.25 -11.63
CA GLU A 512 -9.18 -3.89 -11.72
C GLU A 512 -9.66 -4.39 -10.36
N ILE A 513 -8.77 -5.01 -9.57
CA ILE A 513 -9.06 -5.43 -8.20
C ILE A 513 -9.46 -4.22 -7.34
N LEU A 514 -8.70 -3.13 -7.40
CA LEU A 514 -8.99 -1.92 -6.63
C LEU A 514 -10.37 -1.34 -6.97
N GLN A 515 -10.73 -1.31 -8.27
CA GLN A 515 -12.05 -0.86 -8.72
C GLN A 515 -13.18 -1.77 -8.23
N ILE A 516 -12.95 -3.08 -8.18
CA ILE A 516 -13.93 -4.05 -7.67
C ILE A 516 -14.09 -3.87 -6.15
N GLU A 517 -13.00 -3.64 -5.42
CA GLU A 517 -13.04 -3.37 -3.98
C GLU A 517 -13.79 -2.07 -3.65
N ASP A 518 -13.60 -1.01 -4.44
CA ASP A 518 -14.37 0.23 -4.31
C ASP A 518 -15.87 0.00 -4.56
N LYS A 519 -16.22 -0.73 -5.63
CA LYS A 519 -17.62 -1.11 -5.91
C LYS A 519 -18.21 -1.96 -4.78
N LYS A 520 -17.46 -2.93 -4.26
CA LYS A 520 -17.89 -3.76 -3.12
C LYS A 520 -18.17 -2.88 -1.90
N SER A 521 -17.29 -1.92 -1.61
CA SER A 521 -17.46 -0.98 -0.49
C SER A 521 -18.71 -0.11 -0.66
N GLN A 522 -18.97 0.39 -1.87
CA GLN A 522 -20.20 1.14 -2.18
C GLN A 522 -21.46 0.29 -1.98
N VAL A 523 -21.44 -0.97 -2.45
CA VAL A 523 -22.57 -1.90 -2.28
C VAL A 523 -22.82 -2.23 -0.81
N ILE A 524 -21.77 -2.37 0.01
CA ILE A 524 -21.90 -2.60 1.46
C ILE A 524 -22.61 -1.40 2.12
N VAL A 525 -22.21 -0.18 1.79
CA VAL A 525 -22.84 1.04 2.34
C VAL A 525 -24.31 1.15 1.91
N GLU A 526 -24.62 0.87 0.65
CA GLU A 526 -25.99 0.80 0.14
C GLU A 526 -26.83 -0.26 0.89
N MET A 527 -26.30 -1.46 1.08
CA MET A 527 -26.96 -2.53 1.85
C MET A 527 -27.26 -2.11 3.28
N GLU A 528 -26.31 -1.47 3.97
CA GLU A 528 -26.52 -0.98 5.33
C GLU A 528 -27.60 0.10 5.39
N ARG A 529 -27.63 1.01 4.42
CA ARG A 529 -28.66 2.05 4.30
C ARG A 529 -30.04 1.44 4.08
N ILE A 530 -30.16 0.47 3.18
CA ILE A 530 -31.43 -0.25 2.93
C ILE A 530 -31.87 -0.98 4.19
N LYS A 531 -30.95 -1.65 4.89
CA LYS A 531 -31.25 -2.37 6.13
C LYS A 531 -31.74 -1.45 7.23
N GLN A 532 -31.13 -0.27 7.41
CA GLN A 532 -31.61 0.73 8.36
C GLN A 532 -32.99 1.28 7.99
N GLN A 533 -33.25 1.57 6.71
CA GLN A 533 -34.56 2.00 6.24
C GLN A 533 -35.63 0.93 6.46
N GLU A 534 -35.32 -0.34 6.19
CA GLU A 534 -36.23 -1.45 6.44
C GLU A 534 -36.51 -1.62 7.94
N GLN A 535 -35.49 -1.52 8.79
CA GLN A 535 -35.63 -1.59 10.23
C GLN A 535 -36.52 -0.46 10.78
N SER A 536 -36.35 0.77 10.28
CA SER A 536 -37.22 1.91 10.61
C SER A 536 -38.66 1.69 10.14
N LYS A 537 -38.87 1.19 8.92
CA LYS A 537 -40.21 0.83 8.42
C LYS A 537 -40.86 -0.28 9.25
N ARG A 538 -40.11 -1.31 9.63
CA ARG A 538 -40.59 -2.40 10.49
C ARG A 538 -40.97 -1.88 11.88
N ALA A 539 -40.18 -0.99 12.46
CA ALA A 539 -40.50 -0.36 13.75
C ALA A 539 -41.81 0.45 13.67
N GLY A 540 -41.97 1.29 12.64
CA GLY A 540 -43.20 2.07 12.44
C GLY A 540 -44.44 1.19 12.17
N LEU A 541 -44.27 0.08 11.43
CA LEU A 541 -45.35 -0.90 11.23
C LEU A 541 -45.70 -1.65 12.53
N GLN A 542 -44.72 -2.01 13.36
CA GLN A 542 -44.96 -2.63 14.67
C GLN A 542 -45.71 -1.69 15.61
N GLU A 543 -45.36 -0.40 15.63
CA GLU A 543 -46.08 0.61 16.39
C GLU A 543 -47.54 0.71 15.92
N ARG A 544 -47.77 0.78 14.59
CA ARG A 544 -49.11 0.79 14.00
C ARG A 544 -49.92 -0.47 14.34
N ILE A 545 -49.30 -1.65 14.30
CA ILE A 545 -49.93 -2.93 14.67
C ILE A 545 -50.34 -2.91 16.13
N THR A 546 -49.45 -2.44 17.02
CA THR A 546 -49.73 -2.33 18.46
C THR A 546 -50.90 -1.40 18.72
N ASP A 547 -50.95 -0.26 18.02
CA ASP A 547 -52.02 0.72 18.14
C ASP A 547 -53.36 0.18 17.62
N LEU A 548 -53.34 -0.56 16.50
CA LEU A 548 -54.52 -1.26 15.98
C LEU A 548 -54.99 -2.38 16.92
N LEU A 549 -54.08 -3.14 17.53
CA LEU A 549 -54.43 -4.16 18.53
C LEU A 549 -55.11 -3.52 19.75
N ASN A 550 -54.59 -2.40 20.26
CA ASN A 550 -55.22 -1.65 21.34
C ASN A 550 -56.62 -1.12 20.96
N GLN A 551 -56.81 -0.67 19.71
CA GLN A 551 -58.12 -0.25 19.22
C GLN A 551 -59.09 -1.43 19.09
N ILE A 552 -58.62 -2.59 18.62
CA ILE A 552 -59.41 -3.82 18.55
C ILE A 552 -59.82 -4.27 19.95
N GLU A 553 -58.93 -4.21 20.93
CA GLU A 553 -59.22 -4.60 22.31
C GLU A 553 -60.26 -3.68 22.96
N LYS A 554 -60.14 -2.36 22.74
CA LYS A 554 -61.19 -1.39 23.14
C LYS A 554 -62.54 -1.71 22.48
N LYS A 555 -62.55 -2.03 21.19
CA LYS A 555 -63.78 -2.39 20.46
C LYS A 555 -64.37 -3.73 20.93
N LYS A 556 -63.52 -4.72 21.23
CA LYS A 556 -63.96 -6.00 21.82
C LYS A 556 -64.66 -5.78 23.15
N LYS A 557 -64.08 -4.97 24.03
CA LYS A 557 -64.68 -4.63 25.32
C LYS A 557 -66.06 -3.96 25.16
N ILE A 558 -66.19 -3.03 24.21
CA ILE A 558 -67.49 -2.40 23.88
C ILE A 558 -68.50 -3.44 23.36
N ILE A 559 -68.06 -4.40 22.56
CA ILE A 559 -68.93 -5.47 22.04
C ILE A 559 -69.36 -6.41 23.18
N GLU A 560 -68.45 -6.78 24.09
CA GLU A 560 -68.75 -7.61 25.26
C GLU A 560 -69.76 -6.92 26.18
N ASP A 561 -69.59 -5.63 26.46
CA ASP A 561 -70.54 -4.83 27.25
C ASP A 561 -71.92 -4.80 26.56
N LYS A 562 -71.95 -4.57 25.24
CA LYS A 562 -73.22 -4.56 24.47
C LYS A 562 -73.88 -5.95 24.39
N GLN A 563 -73.10 -7.03 24.33
CA GLN A 563 -73.62 -8.39 24.35
C GLN A 563 -74.22 -8.73 25.72
N ALA A 564 -73.58 -8.30 26.80
CA ALA A 564 -74.11 -8.46 28.15
C ALA A 564 -75.43 -7.68 28.34
N ASP A 565 -75.51 -6.45 27.83
CA ASP A 565 -76.74 -5.65 27.85
C ASP A 565 -77.85 -6.27 26.99
N PHE A 566 -77.51 -6.81 25.82
CA PHE A 566 -78.47 -7.49 24.95
C PHE A 566 -79.03 -8.77 25.61
N GLU A 567 -78.19 -9.61 26.22
CA GLU A 567 -78.66 -10.82 26.90
C GLU A 567 -79.51 -10.50 28.13
N ARG A 568 -79.20 -9.42 28.88
CA ARG A 568 -80.09 -8.92 29.95
C ARG A 568 -81.45 -8.49 29.41
N ALA A 569 -81.48 -7.71 28.32
CA ALA A 569 -82.74 -7.26 27.71
C ALA A 569 -83.57 -8.42 27.16
N LYS A 570 -82.92 -9.42 26.58
CA LYS A 570 -83.55 -10.66 26.08
C LYS A 570 -84.16 -11.49 27.21
N GLN A 571 -83.46 -11.65 28.33
CA GLN A 571 -84.00 -12.35 29.50
C GLN A 571 -85.23 -11.63 30.09
N LEU A 572 -85.19 -10.30 30.19
CA LEU A 572 -86.33 -9.48 30.62
C LEU A 572 -87.55 -9.65 29.69
N LYS A 573 -87.33 -9.59 28.38
CA LYS A 573 -88.42 -9.81 27.41
C LYS A 573 -88.96 -11.23 27.40
N GLN A 574 -88.13 -12.23 27.67
CA GLN A 574 -88.57 -13.61 27.81
C GLN A 574 -89.46 -13.79 29.04
N GLN A 575 -89.11 -13.17 30.18
CA GLN A 575 -89.95 -13.18 31.38
C GLN A 575 -91.30 -12.48 31.16
N GLU A 576 -91.33 -11.34 30.46
CA GLU A 576 -92.59 -10.67 30.11
C GLU A 576 -93.48 -11.55 29.22
N LEU A 577 -92.90 -12.25 28.23
CA LEU A 577 -93.63 -13.15 27.34
C LEU A 577 -94.25 -14.33 28.10
N ASP A 578 -93.50 -14.92 29.03
CA ASP A 578 -94.00 -16.05 29.84
C ASP A 578 -95.10 -15.61 30.81
N THR A 579 -95.02 -14.38 31.32
CA THR A 579 -96.10 -13.78 32.15
C THR A 579 -97.36 -13.57 31.32
N GLN A 580 -97.25 -13.01 30.11
CA GLN A 580 -98.41 -12.82 29.21
C GLN A 580 -99.04 -14.13 28.75
N LYS A 581 -98.26 -15.20 28.56
CA LYS A 581 -98.81 -16.53 28.25
C LYS A 581 -99.65 -17.10 29.39
N ASN A 582 -99.20 -16.92 30.63
CA ASN A 582 -99.96 -17.35 31.81
C ASN A 582 -101.26 -16.55 31.95
N ASP A 583 -101.21 -15.22 31.76
CA ASP A 583 -102.40 -14.39 31.79
C ASP A 583 -103.41 -14.78 30.70
N TYR A 584 -102.92 -15.09 29.49
CA TYR A 584 -103.77 -15.59 28.39
C TYR A 584 -104.46 -16.92 28.74
N GLN A 585 -103.75 -17.86 29.37
CA GLN A 585 -104.36 -19.14 29.80
C GLN A 585 -105.47 -18.94 30.82
N VAL A 586 -105.28 -18.04 31.79
CA VAL A 586 -106.30 -17.73 32.81
C VAL A 586 -107.55 -17.15 32.15
N VAL A 587 -107.39 -16.22 31.21
CA VAL A 587 -108.51 -15.62 30.46
C VAL A 587 -109.22 -16.64 29.57
N TYR A 588 -108.47 -17.53 28.91
CA TYR A 588 -109.04 -18.57 28.06
C TYR A 588 -109.94 -19.54 28.85
N GLN A 589 -109.52 -19.95 30.05
CA GLN A 589 -110.32 -20.82 30.92
C GLN A 589 -111.61 -20.12 31.38
N LYS A 590 -111.51 -18.85 31.79
CA LYS A 590 -112.65 -18.04 32.23
C LYS A 590 -113.71 -17.88 31.12
N ARG A 591 -113.27 -17.69 29.88
CA ARG A 591 -114.17 -17.58 28.71
C ARG A 591 -114.94 -18.87 28.46
N LYS A 592 -114.30 -20.03 28.63
CA LYS A 592 -114.93 -21.34 28.39
C LYS A 592 -116.03 -21.65 29.42
N GLU A 593 -115.86 -21.21 30.67
CA GLU A 593 -116.88 -21.31 31.72
C GLU A 593 -118.11 -20.44 31.40
N LEU A 594 -117.88 -19.19 30.95
CA LEU A 594 -118.94 -18.25 30.56
C LEU A 594 -119.76 -18.74 29.35
N GLU A 595 -119.12 -19.39 28.36
CA GLU A 595 -119.84 -19.96 27.20
C GLU A 595 -120.80 -21.10 27.62
N GLN A 596 -120.44 -21.89 28.64
CA GLN A 596 -121.33 -22.94 29.17
C GLN A 596 -122.50 -22.37 29.99
N GLU A 597 -122.27 -21.27 30.71
CA GLU A 597 -123.30 -20.58 31.48
C GLU A 597 -124.32 -19.89 30.56
N TYR A 598 -123.87 -19.30 29.45
CA TYR A 598 -124.72 -18.71 28.41
C TYR A 598 -125.68 -19.73 27.77
N GLU A 599 -125.21 -20.93 27.39
CA GLU A 599 -126.08 -21.98 26.82
C GLU A 599 -127.15 -22.47 27.80
N ARG A 600 -126.85 -22.46 29.11
CA ARG A 600 -127.82 -22.82 30.15
C ARG A 600 -128.93 -21.78 30.27
N LEU A 601 -128.56 -20.51 30.33
CA LEU A 601 -129.49 -19.38 30.41
C LEU A 601 -130.37 -19.28 29.16
N GLN A 602 -129.82 -19.58 27.97
CA GLN A 602 -130.59 -19.57 26.72
C GLN A 602 -131.72 -20.61 26.72
N LYS A 603 -131.46 -21.82 27.22
CA LYS A 603 -132.49 -22.87 27.35
C LYS A 603 -133.58 -22.52 28.37
N GLU A 604 -133.21 -21.83 29.46
CA GLU A 604 -134.15 -21.37 30.47
C GLU A 604 -135.10 -20.29 29.90
N LEU A 605 -134.57 -19.39 29.07
CA LEU A 605 -135.33 -18.35 28.39
C LEU A 605 -136.36 -18.95 27.42
N ASP A 606 -135.97 -19.91 26.57
CA ASP A 606 -136.88 -20.57 25.62
C ASP A 606 -138.04 -21.28 26.34
N THR A 607 -137.79 -21.82 27.52
CA THR A 607 -138.82 -22.50 28.33
C THR A 607 -139.82 -21.52 28.93
N GLN A 608 -139.38 -20.29 29.27
CA GLN A 608 -140.23 -19.22 29.79
C GLN A 608 -141.06 -18.57 28.68
N GLU A 609 -140.49 -18.35 27.49
CA GLU A 609 -141.22 -17.80 26.34
C GLU A 609 -142.38 -18.72 25.90
N GLN A 610 -142.19 -20.04 25.97
CA GLN A 610 -143.23 -21.00 25.62
C GLN A 610 -144.40 -20.98 26.62
N LYS A 611 -144.11 -20.86 27.93
CA LYS A 611 -145.15 -20.70 28.96
C LYS A 611 -145.94 -19.40 28.79
N PHE A 612 -145.28 -18.32 28.40
CA PHE A 612 -145.93 -17.02 28.19
C PHE A 612 -146.91 -17.05 26.99
N LYS A 613 -146.58 -17.77 25.91
CA LYS A 613 -147.49 -17.96 24.77
C LYS A 613 -148.76 -18.74 25.12
N ASP A 614 -148.64 -19.77 25.95
CA ASP A 614 -149.79 -20.58 26.38
C ASP A 614 -150.76 -19.79 27.29
N GLU A 615 -150.23 -18.86 28.10
CA GLU A 615 -151.05 -17.95 28.92
C GLU A 615 -151.72 -16.86 28.09
N GLN A 616 -151.03 -16.34 27.06
CA GLN A 616 -151.58 -15.31 26.17
C GLN A 616 -152.80 -15.83 25.38
N GLN A 617 -152.76 -17.09 24.92
CA GLN A 617 -153.87 -17.72 24.19
C GLN A 617 -155.12 -17.88 25.07
N LYS A 618 -154.95 -18.24 26.36
CA LYS A 618 -156.07 -18.35 27.32
C LYS A 618 -156.73 -17.01 27.62
N LEU A 619 -155.98 -15.91 27.52
CA LEU A 619 -156.49 -14.57 27.77
C LEU A 619 -157.33 -14.04 26.60
N GLU A 620 -156.99 -14.38 25.36
CA GLU A 620 -157.74 -13.96 24.16
C GLU A 620 -159.13 -14.61 24.07
N ASP A 621 -159.27 -15.88 24.46
CA ASP A 621 -160.57 -16.57 24.49
C ASP A 621 -161.53 -15.96 25.53
N ALA A 622 -161.02 -15.49 26.67
CA ALA A 622 -161.82 -14.83 27.71
C ALA A 622 -162.28 -13.40 27.34
N ILE A 623 -161.57 -12.72 26.42
CA ILE A 623 -161.91 -11.37 25.94
C ILE A 623 -163.03 -11.44 24.89
N ALA A 624 -163.08 -12.48 24.07
CA ALA A 624 -164.15 -12.69 23.08
C ALA A 624 -165.52 -12.91 23.73
N GLU A 625 -165.58 -13.65 24.84
CA GLU A 625 -166.82 -13.95 25.57
C GLU A 625 -167.42 -12.72 26.28
N LYS A 626 -166.57 -11.79 26.75
CA LYS A 626 -167.02 -10.54 27.39
C LYS A 626 -167.51 -9.48 26.40
N LYS A 627 -167.05 -9.49 25.15
CA LYS A 627 -167.52 -8.54 24.12
C LYS A 627 -168.96 -8.80 23.69
N ALA A 628 -169.38 -10.07 23.58
CA ALA A 628 -170.75 -10.43 23.19
C ALA A 628 -171.80 -9.99 24.22
N LYS A 629 -171.47 -9.99 25.52
CA LYS A 629 -172.35 -9.51 26.60
C LYS A 629 -172.50 -7.98 26.67
N GLY A 630 -171.59 -7.23 26.03
CA GLY A 630 -171.64 -5.76 25.99
C GLY A 630 -172.68 -5.21 25.02
N GLU A 631 -172.92 -5.89 23.88
CA GLU A 631 -173.86 -5.44 22.84
C GLU A 631 -175.34 -5.58 23.27
N GLU A 632 -175.63 -6.40 24.28
CA GLU A 632 -176.98 -6.62 24.81
C GLU A 632 -177.43 -5.52 25.81
N ILE A 633 -176.47 -4.91 26.51
CA ILE A 633 -176.70 -3.84 27.51
C ILE A 633 -176.89 -2.47 26.82
N GLU A 634 -176.24 -2.22 25.68
CA GLU A 634 -176.39 -0.96 24.95
C GLU A 634 -177.81 -0.76 24.38
N LYS A 635 -178.52 -1.83 24.00
CA LYS A 635 -179.90 -1.73 23.50
C LYS A 635 -180.90 -1.35 24.60
N GLN A 636 -180.71 -1.80 25.84
CA GLN A 636 -181.60 -1.48 26.96
C GLN A 636 -181.42 -0.02 27.44
N THR A 637 -180.22 0.54 27.26
CA THR A 637 -179.90 1.91 27.68
C THR A 637 -180.47 2.98 26.73
N ALA A 638 -180.77 2.62 25.47
CA ALA A 638 -181.39 3.51 24.50
C ALA A 638 -182.89 3.78 24.79
N GLN A 639 -183.60 2.82 25.39
CA GLN A 639 -185.04 2.95 25.71
C GLN A 639 -185.32 3.94 26.87
N LEU A 640 -184.37 4.11 27.80
CA LEU A 640 -184.53 5.00 28.96
C LEU A 640 -184.26 6.49 28.67
N ARG A 641 -183.58 6.81 27.56
CA ARG A 641 -183.25 8.21 27.20
C ARG A 641 -184.41 8.97 26.55
N GLU A 642 -185.39 8.27 25.99
CA GLU A 642 -186.54 8.92 25.32
C GLU A 642 -187.63 9.38 26.31
N GLU A 643 -187.79 8.71 27.46
CA GLU A 643 -188.76 9.11 28.49
C GLU A 643 -188.33 10.34 29.30
N LEU A 644 -187.03 10.53 29.52
CA LEU A 644 -186.49 11.65 30.31
C LEU A 644 -186.75 13.03 29.65
N MET A 645 -186.88 13.07 28.31
CA MET A 645 -187.00 14.34 27.57
C MET A 645 -188.42 14.92 27.63
N LYS A 646 -189.45 14.13 27.96
CA LYS A 646 -190.83 14.60 28.10
C LYS A 646 -191.10 15.32 29.42
N LEU A 647 -190.35 15.03 30.49
CA LEU A 647 -190.59 15.60 31.83
C LEU A 647 -189.99 16.99 32.05
N GLN A 648 -188.92 17.36 31.34
CA GLN A 648 -188.23 18.64 31.60
C GLN A 648 -188.95 19.88 31.07
N LYS A 649 -190.01 19.74 30.26
CA LYS A 649 -190.68 20.90 29.62
C LYS A 649 -191.86 21.47 30.41
N GLN A 650 -192.41 20.73 31.39
CA GLN A 650 -193.53 21.18 32.22
C GLN A 650 -193.11 21.97 33.46
N GLN A 651 -191.83 21.91 33.87
CA GLN A 651 -191.40 22.44 35.17
C GLN A 651 -191.03 23.93 35.17
N PHE A 652 -190.93 24.58 34.00
CA PHE A 652 -190.49 25.98 33.95
C PHE A 652 -191.64 27.00 34.00
N GLU A 653 -192.91 26.59 33.81
CA GLU A 653 -194.05 27.53 33.76
C GLU A 653 -194.58 28.00 35.13
N GLN A 654 -194.13 27.44 36.25
CA GLN A 654 -194.76 27.70 37.56
C GLN A 654 -193.99 28.61 38.54
N ASN A 655 -192.68 28.86 38.36
CA ASN A 655 -191.88 29.46 39.44
C ASN A 655 -191.79 30.99 39.50
N ASN A 656 -192.40 31.76 38.59
CA ASN A 656 -192.20 33.23 38.55
C ASN A 656 -193.36 34.10 39.08
N GLN A 657 -194.37 33.53 39.72
CA GLN A 657 -195.48 34.31 40.28
C GLN A 657 -195.38 34.60 41.80
N ALA A 658 -194.42 34.02 42.53
CA ALA A 658 -194.49 33.97 44.00
C ALA A 658 -193.61 34.97 44.79
N GLU A 659 -192.63 35.65 44.19
CA GLU A 659 -191.69 36.50 44.98
C GLU A 659 -192.13 37.97 45.17
N LYS A 660 -193.38 38.32 44.88
CA LYS A 660 -193.87 39.72 45.00
C LYS A 660 -194.40 40.15 46.37
N GLU A 661 -194.53 39.29 47.39
CA GLU A 661 -195.40 39.64 48.54
C GLU A 661 -194.93 39.34 49.98
N GLN A 662 -193.67 38.96 50.27
CA GLN A 662 -193.25 38.83 51.68
C GLN A 662 -191.90 39.47 52.04
N GLN A 663 -191.80 40.78 51.76
CA GLN A 663 -190.99 41.68 52.58
C GLN A 663 -191.56 43.11 52.61
N ILE A 664 -192.76 43.19 53.16
CA ILE A 664 -193.19 44.26 54.06
C ILE A 664 -193.54 43.46 55.33
N GLN A 665 -192.63 43.23 56.28
CA GLN A 665 -192.35 44.10 57.42
C GLN A 665 -192.30 43.19 58.68
N GLN A 666 -191.46 43.32 59.72
CA GLN A 666 -190.58 44.41 60.18
C GLN A 666 -190.14 44.07 61.63
N GLN A 667 -189.22 44.76 62.31
CA GLN A 667 -188.65 46.12 62.16
C GLN A 667 -187.42 46.22 63.11
N GLN A 668 -186.53 47.19 62.90
CA GLN A 668 -185.56 47.69 63.89
C GLN A 668 -184.48 46.74 64.45
N GLN A 669 -183.27 46.90 63.91
CA GLN A 669 -182.05 47.28 64.62
C GLN A 669 -182.03 47.35 66.19
N VAL A 670 -180.97 46.74 66.75
CA VAL A 670 -180.23 47.09 68.00
C VAL A 670 -180.82 46.65 69.36
N ILE A 671 -179.96 46.08 70.23
CA ILE A 671 -179.65 46.52 71.61
C ILE A 671 -179.05 45.33 72.40
N ASN A 672 -177.72 45.42 72.58
CA ASN A 672 -176.86 44.94 73.67
C ASN A 672 -176.93 43.47 74.10
N GLU A 673 -175.88 42.68 73.79
CA GLU A 673 -174.72 42.45 74.70
C GLU A 673 -175.13 41.61 75.94
N LYS A 674 -174.46 40.53 76.32
CA LYS A 674 -173.06 40.16 76.14
C LYS A 674 -172.81 38.77 76.77
N GLU A 675 -171.70 38.19 76.32
CA GLU A 675 -170.75 37.33 77.03
C GLU A 675 -170.76 35.79 76.89
N GLU A 676 -169.66 35.35 76.23
CA GLU A 676 -168.83 34.15 76.39
C GLU A 676 -169.21 32.78 75.80
N LYS A 677 -168.29 32.00 75.19
CA LYS A 677 -167.11 32.24 74.34
C LYS A 677 -166.47 30.86 74.05
N ALA A 678 -165.97 30.74 72.83
CA ALA A 678 -164.79 29.98 72.42
C ALA A 678 -165.01 28.68 71.63
N GLU A 679 -164.77 28.84 70.33
CA GLU A 679 -163.93 28.00 69.48
C GLU A 679 -164.42 26.62 69.00
N ASN A 680 -164.33 26.52 67.66
CA ASN A 680 -164.08 25.33 66.84
C ASN A 680 -165.31 24.55 66.33
N GLU A 681 -165.97 25.24 65.38
CA GLU A 681 -166.23 24.82 63.99
C GLU A 681 -166.72 23.38 63.75
N LYS A 682 -168.04 23.21 63.58
CA LYS A 682 -168.67 22.00 63.02
C LYS A 682 -169.99 22.29 62.30
N GLN A 683 -170.26 21.39 61.34
CA GLN A 683 -171.47 21.16 60.54
C GLN A 683 -171.70 22.09 59.33
N PRO A 684 -172.53 21.71 58.36
CA PRO A 684 -172.72 20.40 57.69
C PRO A 684 -172.95 20.59 56.17
N ASP A 685 -173.54 19.59 55.51
CA ASP A 685 -173.96 19.52 54.09
C ASP A 685 -174.49 20.80 53.41
N GLN A 686 -174.14 20.90 52.12
CA GLN A 686 -174.82 21.62 51.01
C GLN A 686 -174.95 23.15 51.08
N GLN A 687 -174.35 23.83 50.09
CA GLN A 687 -174.83 25.01 49.34
C GLN A 687 -173.73 25.36 48.32
N ASP A 688 -173.98 25.80 47.09
CA ASP A 688 -175.11 26.57 46.60
C ASP A 688 -175.16 26.52 45.06
N GLN A 689 -176.35 26.75 44.51
CA GLN A 689 -176.64 27.57 43.32
C GLN A 689 -175.97 27.33 41.95
N ASN A 690 -176.88 27.12 40.98
CA ASN A 690 -177.07 27.91 39.75
C ASN A 690 -176.17 27.73 38.50
N ALA A 691 -176.90 27.37 37.43
CA ALA A 691 -177.09 28.14 36.19
C ALA A 691 -176.00 28.23 35.12
N GLU A 692 -176.55 28.40 33.91
CA GLU A 692 -175.97 29.08 32.76
C GLU A 692 -174.76 28.49 32.04
N LYS A 693 -174.96 28.44 30.72
CA LYS A 693 -174.00 28.89 29.71
C LYS A 693 -172.74 28.06 29.52
N LEU A 694 -172.71 27.62 28.26
CA LEU A 694 -171.60 27.77 27.33
C LEU A 694 -170.43 26.79 27.56
N LYS A 695 -170.10 26.06 26.48
CA LYS A 695 -168.91 26.39 25.65
C LYS A 695 -167.85 27.29 26.36
N PRO A 696 -166.59 27.29 25.91
CA PRO A 696 -165.89 26.32 25.07
C PRO A 696 -164.38 26.28 25.39
N LYS A 697 -163.59 25.81 24.40
CA LYS A 697 -162.30 26.41 23.98
C LYS A 697 -161.14 26.17 24.95
N LYS A 698 -159.98 25.68 24.56
CA LYS A 698 -159.22 25.63 23.30
C LYS A 698 -157.80 25.94 23.78
N SER A 699 -156.84 25.15 23.28
CA SER A 699 -155.61 25.69 22.70
C SER A 699 -154.56 26.23 23.70
N THR A 700 -153.29 26.42 23.36
CA THR A 700 -152.60 26.44 22.08
C THR A 700 -151.09 26.38 22.35
N LYS A 701 -150.35 25.94 21.33
CA LYS A 701 -149.08 26.49 20.85
C LYS A 701 -147.80 26.43 21.71
N LYS A 702 -146.86 25.69 21.11
CA LYS A 702 -145.62 26.17 20.47
C LYS A 702 -144.69 27.08 21.29
N GLY A 703 -143.43 26.63 21.35
CA GLY A 703 -142.29 27.41 20.85
C GLY A 703 -141.09 27.56 21.79
N LYS A 704 -139.91 27.17 21.28
CA LYS A 704 -138.59 27.85 21.35
C LYS A 704 -138.01 28.36 22.71
N LYS A 705 -136.72 27.99 22.90
CA LYS A 705 -135.50 28.76 23.31
C LYS A 705 -135.06 28.87 24.79
N LYS A 706 -133.75 28.58 25.03
CA LYS A 706 -132.73 28.98 26.06
C LYS A 706 -133.23 29.18 27.52
N LYS A 707 -132.58 28.61 28.55
CA LYS A 707 -131.22 28.90 29.06
C LYS A 707 -130.76 27.78 30.00
#